data_AF-A0A957PHH9-F1
#
_entry.id   AF-A0A957PHH9-F1
#
_cell.length_a   1.000
_cell.length_b   1.000
_cell.length_c   1.000
_cell.angle_alpha   90.00
_cell.angle_beta   90.00
_cell.angle_gamma   90.00
#
_symmetry.space_group_name_H-M   'P 1'
#
loop_
_entity.id
_entity.type
_entity.pdbx_description
1 polymer ?
#
loop_
_entity_poly.entity_id
_entity_poly.type
_entity_poly.pdbx_seq_one_letter_code
_entity_poly.pdbx_strand_id
1 'polypeptide(L)'
;MTGLPKINKLFIAAVAILLAIWGQRRLALFNEFDALALYGLAAVLFLWTFRTARFEGIGHGFTWPNMKAAAKDYLRLIPNSSRIVSNNPALTGAQKSRRQRAFAWLAIGLGGLIALGANGRALWLFHLDFERPQALAWPLYVGSIALFLAVIWLLDLVHGNAETDIESPETPPAPHRDRRWLLGALMAILVVGAFMRLYRFSDLPFGTWYDEAAAGLLAQRMQNDPNWRPVFPGSINVTAHYIYLVYTSFKLFGISTQAVRAVSVLMGLAAIPAAYLLGRELYGRTLGLGFALVVAVARWHVNFSRIGMYNIATPLFELLAAGFLLRGIRRNRFIDFGLAGLALGLGLCFYPAFQLFVAALGLFVFYLLLTQRGFWQRYWSKLLLMTLLAAMIAGPLVYFAYEKPDVYFARTQDTSLWAKTAPEKRVGALLENTRKHLLMFQQTGDPNGRHNIPGAPMLDTYTAALMVLGVLLALRWVWRPRGLLLLLWLLIPLLGGILSLDFEAPQSLRSIGSLPAAYLLAMLPLYFVRQEWRQSVEGYFPRTFVWPLLLLLIPIAYSNYYDYFQRWAYSFPAWSSFSTAETLAAQEMNGLNAQTDIYLTSFFAGHPAINFLTQGEKQYTRLDTTARFPLPLPPDKAVVMIFNTETRDMLDDIRRLYPNAAIDEIGPPFGGPPVLFVAHLTPIDIADIEGLMGAYYPTDDWSGPPALMRQDATLRFDWRSQAPLAMPFSVEWEGVLHVETYGEHRFFVQAPAYMELYIGEEKLISGEGDQAAGLVLAKGDHAIRLRAVGGPGPLSLSWRPPDRDIELVPSNALYVPPVTNNGLLGSFYANDSWTPPISFAQIDARFDMYFHVPALPRPYTVEWTGKIAIPQTGNYYFGLESIDESTLNIDGQEVVSAQVRNQLSEKPIALAQGLHDIRIRY
;
A
#
# COMPACT_ATOMS: atom_id res chain seq x y z
N MET A 1 -19.15 44.16 55.85
CA MET A 1 -20.17 43.21 55.35
C MET A 1 -19.55 42.42 54.22
N THR A 2 -18.96 41.26 54.52
CA THR A 2 -18.16 40.47 53.57
C THR A 2 -18.48 39.00 53.75
N GLY A 3 -19.19 38.44 52.77
CA GLY A 3 -19.46 37.00 52.71
C GLY A 3 -20.31 36.68 51.48
N LEU A 4 -19.67 36.26 50.38
CA LEU A 4 -20.17 35.34 49.33
C LEU A 4 -19.18 35.31 48.13
N PRO A 5 -18.34 34.27 47.99
CA PRO A 5 -17.96 33.84 46.63
C PRO A 5 -17.81 32.32 46.38
N LYS A 6 -18.19 31.41 47.30
CA LYS A 6 -18.05 29.94 47.08
C LYS A 6 -19.34 29.20 46.68
N ILE A 7 -20.53 29.79 46.90
CA ILE A 7 -21.83 29.14 46.61
C ILE A 7 -22.15 29.14 45.10
N ASN A 8 -21.65 30.11 44.32
CA ASN A 8 -21.96 30.20 42.88
C ASN A 8 -21.30 29.12 42.00
N LYS A 9 -20.11 28.59 42.34
CA LYS A 9 -19.43 27.61 41.46
C LYS A 9 -20.01 26.20 41.54
N LEU A 10 -20.44 25.78 42.74
CA LEU A 10 -21.16 24.52 42.94
C LEU A 10 -22.55 24.56 42.31
N PHE A 11 -23.22 25.72 42.36
CA PHE A 11 -24.49 25.93 41.66
C PHE A 11 -24.30 25.81 40.14
N ILE A 12 -23.26 26.42 39.57
CA ILE A 12 -23.00 26.38 38.12
C ILE A 12 -22.59 24.97 37.64
N ALA A 13 -21.82 24.22 38.44
CA ALA A 13 -21.53 22.82 38.15
C ALA A 13 -22.77 21.92 38.26
N ALA A 14 -23.65 22.16 39.25
CA ALA A 14 -24.93 21.47 39.36
C ALA A 14 -25.87 21.81 38.19
N VAL A 15 -25.89 23.06 37.74
CA VAL A 15 -26.61 23.51 36.54
C VAL A 15 -26.03 22.84 35.29
N ALA A 16 -24.71 22.74 35.14
CA ALA A 16 -24.09 22.01 34.03
C ALA A 16 -24.50 20.52 34.00
N ILE A 17 -24.54 19.88 35.17
CA ILE A 17 -25.00 18.49 35.31
C ILE A 17 -26.49 18.36 34.99
N LEU A 18 -27.33 19.29 35.47
CA LEU A 18 -28.76 19.31 35.15
C LEU A 18 -29.02 19.56 33.66
N LEU A 19 -28.22 20.42 33.02
CA LEU A 19 -28.27 20.65 31.56
C LEU A 19 -27.85 19.39 30.78
N ALA A 20 -26.85 18.64 31.26
CA ALA A 20 -26.48 17.35 30.65
C ALA A 20 -27.57 16.28 30.83
N ILE A 21 -28.20 16.21 32.01
CA ILE A 21 -29.34 15.31 32.27
C ILE A 21 -30.56 15.71 31.42
N TRP A 22 -30.79 17.00 31.23
CA TRP A 22 -31.88 17.50 30.40
C TRP A 22 -31.60 17.28 28.90
N GLY A 23 -30.35 17.43 28.47
CA GLY A 23 -29.88 17.04 27.15
C GLY A 23 -30.15 15.55 26.88
N GLN A 24 -29.86 14.68 27.85
CA GLN A 24 -30.14 13.24 27.76
C GLN A 24 -31.64 12.93 27.59
N ARG A 25 -32.52 13.67 28.27
CA ARG A 25 -33.98 13.52 28.12
C ARG A 25 -34.50 14.06 26.79
N ARG A 26 -33.93 15.15 26.27
CA ARG A 26 -34.27 15.70 24.94
C ARG A 26 -33.80 14.77 23.81
N LEU A 27 -32.65 14.11 23.99
CA LEU A 27 -32.13 13.09 23.09
C LEU A 27 -33.07 11.86 23.00
N ALA A 28 -33.73 11.50 24.10
CA ALA A 28 -34.73 10.43 24.15
C ALA A 28 -36.06 10.79 23.46
N LEU A 29 -36.28 12.06 23.11
CA LEU A 29 -37.48 12.59 22.46
C LEU A 29 -37.21 13.06 21.01
N PHE A 30 -36.14 12.56 20.38
CA PHE A 30 -35.74 12.86 18.99
C PHE A 30 -35.45 14.34 18.66
N ASN A 31 -35.18 15.20 19.65
CA ASN A 31 -34.80 16.61 19.39
C ASN A 31 -33.27 16.80 19.53
N GLU A 32 -32.55 16.41 18.49
CA GLU A 32 -31.09 16.20 18.49
C GLU A 32 -30.29 17.51 18.65
N PHE A 33 -30.76 18.62 18.07
CA PHE A 33 -30.08 19.92 18.11
C PHE A 33 -30.09 20.53 19.52
N ASP A 34 -31.22 20.42 20.22
CA ASP A 34 -31.38 20.89 21.60
C ASP A 34 -30.48 20.11 22.56
N ALA A 35 -30.38 18.80 22.38
CA ALA A 35 -29.53 17.96 23.21
C ALA A 35 -28.05 18.33 23.04
N LEU A 36 -27.59 18.57 21.79
CA LEU A 36 -26.21 18.96 21.50
C LEU A 36 -25.86 20.33 22.09
N ALA A 37 -26.76 21.30 21.97
CA ALA A 37 -26.60 22.63 22.58
C ALA A 37 -26.52 22.52 24.12
N LEU A 38 -27.31 21.64 24.72
CA LEU A 38 -27.31 21.40 26.16
C LEU A 38 -26.04 20.68 26.65
N TYR A 39 -25.51 19.71 25.90
CA TYR A 39 -24.23 19.07 26.23
C TYR A 39 -23.04 20.00 26.01
N GLY A 40 -23.05 20.81 24.94
CA GLY A 40 -22.03 21.82 24.68
C GLY A 40 -22.01 22.89 25.78
N LEU A 41 -23.18 23.40 26.16
CA LEU A 41 -23.34 24.36 27.25
C LEU A 41 -22.93 23.75 28.60
N ALA A 42 -23.30 22.49 28.86
CA ALA A 42 -22.88 21.75 30.04
C ALA A 42 -21.34 21.59 30.09
N ALA A 43 -20.71 21.20 28.98
CA ALA A 43 -19.26 21.05 28.89
C ALA A 43 -18.53 22.39 29.09
N VAL A 44 -19.02 23.48 28.48
CA VAL A 44 -18.44 24.82 28.64
C VAL A 44 -18.58 25.31 30.08
N LEU A 45 -19.77 25.20 30.69
CA LEU A 45 -19.99 25.60 32.09
C LEU A 45 -19.16 24.74 33.06
N PHE A 46 -19.05 23.44 32.79
CA PHE A 46 -18.23 22.53 33.58
C PHE A 46 -16.74 22.88 33.47
N LEU A 47 -16.21 23.13 32.27
CA LEU A 47 -14.83 23.56 32.06
C LEU A 47 -14.55 24.96 32.66
N TRP A 48 -15.50 25.88 32.56
CA TRP A 48 -15.39 27.24 33.11
C TRP A 48 -15.31 27.25 34.65
N THR A 49 -16.03 26.36 35.34
CA THR A 49 -15.94 26.25 36.80
C THR A 49 -14.54 25.86 37.31
N PHE A 50 -13.70 25.23 36.49
CA PHE A 50 -12.37 24.74 36.90
C PHE A 50 -11.17 25.50 36.32
N ARG A 51 -11.33 26.34 35.29
CA ARG A 51 -10.24 27.17 34.73
C ARG A 51 -9.70 28.23 35.72
N THR A 52 -10.41 28.54 36.81
CA THR A 52 -10.03 29.56 37.80
C THR A 52 -9.36 29.00 39.07
N ALA A 53 -8.91 27.74 39.06
CA ALA A 53 -8.27 27.09 40.21
C ALA A 53 -6.72 26.99 40.08
N ARG A 54 -6.04 28.12 39.81
CA ARG A 54 -4.71 28.48 40.36
C ARG A 54 -4.27 29.86 39.82
N PHE A 55 -3.86 30.72 40.75
CA PHE A 55 -3.55 32.16 40.66
C PHE A 55 -4.76 33.11 40.67
N GLU A 56 -5.11 33.60 41.87
CA GLU A 56 -5.67 34.93 42.03
C GLU A 56 -4.53 35.95 41.88
N GLY A 57 -4.68 36.88 40.94
CA GLY A 57 -3.68 37.91 40.68
C GLY A 57 -3.93 38.73 39.41
N ILE A 58 -5.10 39.39 39.35
CA ILE A 58 -5.45 40.53 38.47
C ILE A 58 -5.71 40.20 36.99
N GLY A 59 -6.85 40.72 36.51
CA GLY A 59 -7.39 40.50 35.18
C GLY A 59 -6.81 41.41 34.11
N HIS A 60 -7.23 41.14 32.88
CA HIS A 60 -6.96 41.96 31.71
C HIS A 60 -7.41 43.41 31.93
N GLY A 61 -6.50 44.34 31.65
CA GLY A 61 -6.75 45.77 31.60
C GLY A 61 -5.46 46.50 31.25
N PHE A 62 -5.24 46.70 29.95
CA PHE A 62 -4.22 47.57 29.37
C PHE A 62 -4.14 48.94 30.08
N THR A 63 -2.95 49.37 30.51
CA THR A 63 -2.33 50.70 30.28
C THR A 63 -1.07 50.87 31.14
N TRP A 64 0.00 51.38 30.53
CA TRP A 64 1.30 51.68 31.15
C TRP A 64 1.37 53.20 31.34
N PRO A 65 1.29 53.76 32.57
CA PRO A 65 2.51 54.13 33.29
C PRO A 65 2.34 54.26 34.84
N ASN A 66 3.23 53.64 35.64
CA ASN A 66 3.69 54.06 37.00
C ASN A 66 4.28 52.91 37.85
N MET A 67 4.86 51.89 37.23
CA MET A 67 5.41 50.71 37.91
C MET A 67 6.92 50.81 38.23
N LYS A 68 7.49 52.01 38.41
CA LYS A 68 8.90 52.20 38.82
C LYS A 68 9.09 52.52 40.30
N ALA A 69 8.05 52.94 41.02
CA ALA A 69 8.18 53.33 42.43
C ALA A 69 7.94 52.18 43.42
N ALA A 70 7.02 51.24 43.12
CA ALA A 70 6.63 50.19 44.09
C ALA A 70 7.52 48.93 44.08
N ALA A 71 8.31 48.70 43.02
CA ALA A 71 9.17 47.52 42.90
C ALA A 71 10.49 47.63 43.69
N LYS A 72 10.83 48.82 44.21
CA LYS A 72 12.12 49.10 44.86
C LYS A 72 12.12 48.81 46.36
N ASP A 73 10.95 48.81 47.01
CA ASP A 73 10.83 48.62 48.47
C ASP A 73 10.59 47.16 48.89
N TYR A 74 10.06 46.32 48.00
CA TYR A 74 9.71 44.93 48.35
C TYR A 74 10.89 43.95 48.33
N LEU A 75 12.02 44.33 47.73
CA LEU A 75 13.22 43.48 47.61
C LEU A 75 14.21 43.62 48.80
N ARG A 76 13.86 44.36 49.85
CA ARG A 76 14.78 44.66 50.97
C ARG A 76 14.56 43.86 52.27
N LEU A 77 13.62 42.92 52.34
CA LEU A 77 13.27 42.28 53.62
C LEU A 77 13.22 40.74 53.59
N ILE A 78 14.23 40.08 53.04
CA ILE A 78 14.45 38.64 53.29
C ILE A 78 15.81 38.43 53.96
N PRO A 79 15.81 37.87 55.19
CA PRO A 79 16.74 36.78 55.47
C PRO A 79 16.06 35.53 56.05
N ASN A 80 16.58 34.38 55.58
CA ASN A 80 16.51 32.99 56.03
C ASN A 80 15.95 32.69 57.43
N SER A 81 15.06 31.68 57.53
CA SER A 81 15.40 30.32 58.00
C SER A 81 14.15 29.52 58.42
N SER A 82 14.32 28.21 58.39
CA SER A 82 13.36 27.13 58.68
C SER A 82 12.94 27.00 60.15
N ARG A 83 11.76 26.37 60.34
CA ARG A 83 11.14 25.78 61.57
C ARG A 83 10.44 26.77 62.51
N ILE A 84 9.13 26.55 62.70
CA ILE A 84 8.47 26.28 63.99
C ILE A 84 7.10 25.63 63.72
N VAL A 85 6.87 24.51 64.38
CA VAL A 85 5.59 23.80 64.53
C VAL A 85 4.66 24.65 65.40
N SER A 86 3.39 24.78 65.04
CA SER A 86 2.35 25.02 66.05
C SER A 86 1.07 24.27 65.70
N ASN A 87 0.83 23.20 66.47
CA ASN A 87 -0.49 22.60 66.67
C ASN A 87 -1.45 23.64 67.27
N ASN A 88 -2.66 23.75 66.74
CA ASN A 88 -3.85 23.88 67.60
C ASN A 88 -5.12 23.38 66.85
N PRO A 89 -5.92 22.46 67.43
CA PRO A 89 -7.10 21.89 66.79
C PRO A 89 -8.40 22.56 67.29
N ALA A 90 -9.21 23.12 66.39
CA ALA A 90 -10.62 23.40 66.65
C ALA A 90 -11.42 23.52 65.33
N LEU A 91 -12.00 22.38 64.94
CA LEU A 91 -13.32 22.21 64.31
C LEU A 91 -13.84 23.32 63.38
N THR A 92 -13.70 23.10 62.06
CA THR A 92 -14.67 23.41 60.96
C THR A 92 -14.15 23.05 59.55
N GLY A 93 -12.91 22.55 59.41
CA GLY A 93 -12.34 22.13 58.11
C GLY A 93 -12.68 20.71 57.63
N ALA A 94 -12.99 19.78 58.54
CA ALA A 94 -13.10 18.35 58.21
C ALA A 94 -14.37 18.00 57.40
N GLN A 95 -15.55 18.56 57.75
CA GLN A 95 -16.81 18.31 57.04
C GLN A 95 -16.87 18.94 55.64
N LYS A 96 -16.26 20.12 55.45
CA LYS A 96 -16.12 20.75 54.12
C LYS A 96 -15.25 19.90 53.18
N SER A 97 -14.17 19.31 53.69
CA SER A 97 -13.33 18.39 52.91
C SER A 97 -14.04 17.07 52.56
N ARG A 98 -14.89 16.55 53.47
CA ARG A 98 -15.62 15.29 53.25
C ARG A 98 -16.75 15.42 52.24
N ARG A 99 -17.53 16.52 52.28
CA ARG A 99 -18.55 16.82 51.27
C ARG A 99 -17.94 17.10 49.89
N GLN A 100 -16.82 17.81 49.82
CA GLN A 100 -16.11 18.06 48.56
C GLN A 100 -15.54 16.78 47.95
N ARG A 101 -14.97 15.88 48.77
CA ARG A 101 -14.54 14.55 48.31
C ARG A 101 -15.72 13.69 47.87
N ALA A 102 -16.81 13.65 48.64
CA ALA A 102 -18.02 12.90 48.27
C ALA A 102 -18.63 13.38 46.95
N PHE A 103 -18.68 14.71 46.73
CA PHE A 103 -19.14 15.28 45.46
C PHE A 103 -18.19 14.95 44.30
N ALA A 104 -16.87 15.00 44.52
CA ALA A 104 -15.89 14.61 43.51
C ALA A 104 -16.03 13.13 43.12
N TRP A 105 -16.24 12.25 44.09
CA TRP A 105 -16.50 10.83 43.86
C TRP A 105 -17.82 10.58 43.11
N LEU A 106 -18.87 11.32 43.44
CA LEU A 106 -20.14 11.26 42.72
C LEU A 106 -20.00 11.75 41.27
N ALA A 107 -19.26 12.85 41.05
CA ALA A 107 -18.99 13.38 39.72
C ALA A 107 -18.12 12.43 38.88
N ILE A 108 -17.12 11.79 39.48
CA ILE A 108 -16.29 10.75 38.85
C ILE A 108 -17.15 9.54 38.46
N GLY A 109 -17.98 9.04 39.38
CA GLY A 109 -18.87 7.90 39.12
C GLY A 109 -19.89 8.18 38.03
N LEU A 110 -20.58 9.33 38.11
CA LEU A 110 -21.56 9.73 37.10
C LEU A 110 -20.92 10.01 35.74
N GLY A 111 -19.78 10.71 35.73
CA GLY A 111 -19.03 10.99 34.50
C GLY A 111 -18.54 9.70 33.82
N GLY A 112 -18.08 8.71 34.60
CA GLY A 112 -17.70 7.40 34.08
C GLY A 112 -18.87 6.63 33.48
N LEU A 113 -20.04 6.62 34.16
CA LEU A 113 -21.26 5.98 33.64
C LEU A 113 -21.77 6.65 32.36
N ILE A 114 -21.75 7.99 32.30
CA ILE A 114 -22.13 8.74 31.09
C ILE A 114 -21.18 8.41 29.94
N ALA A 115 -19.86 8.37 30.19
CA ALA A 115 -18.88 8.01 29.17
C ALA A 115 -19.12 6.59 28.63
N LEU A 116 -19.33 5.61 29.51
CA LEU A 116 -19.63 4.23 29.10
C LEU A 116 -20.95 4.12 28.34
N GLY A 117 -22.00 4.81 28.80
CA GLY A 117 -23.30 4.85 28.11
C GLY A 117 -23.23 5.51 26.73
N ALA A 118 -22.49 6.61 26.60
CA ALA A 118 -22.23 7.28 25.33
C ALA A 118 -21.44 6.37 24.37
N ASN A 119 -20.42 5.67 24.86
CA ASN A 119 -19.65 4.71 24.06
C ASN A 119 -20.54 3.56 23.58
N GLY A 120 -21.35 2.97 24.47
CA GLY A 120 -22.30 1.90 24.10
C GLY A 120 -23.32 2.35 23.06
N ARG A 121 -23.82 3.60 23.16
CA ARG A 121 -24.70 4.17 22.14
C ARG A 121 -23.96 4.39 20.81
N ALA A 122 -22.70 4.81 20.84
CA ALA A 122 -21.90 4.95 19.63
C ALA A 122 -21.66 3.60 18.94
N LEU A 123 -21.36 2.53 19.70
CA LEU A 123 -21.24 1.17 19.18
C LEU A 123 -22.53 0.69 18.49
N TRP A 124 -23.68 0.97 19.11
CA TRP A 124 -24.97 0.67 18.49
C TRP A 124 -25.18 1.45 17.18
N LEU A 125 -24.72 2.70 17.07
CA LEU A 125 -24.80 3.46 15.83
C LEU A 125 -23.87 2.91 14.73
N PHE A 126 -22.69 2.39 15.09
CA PHE A 126 -21.82 1.69 14.15
C PHE A 126 -22.41 0.37 13.64
N HIS A 127 -23.18 -0.33 14.48
CA HIS A 127 -23.86 -1.57 14.11
C HIS A 127 -24.78 -1.41 12.89
N LEU A 128 -25.49 -0.29 12.83
CA LEU A 128 -26.52 -0.05 11.81
C LEU A 128 -25.91 -0.01 10.41
N ASP A 129 -24.71 0.57 10.28
CA ASP A 129 -23.94 0.57 9.04
C ASP A 129 -22.45 0.82 9.38
N PHE A 130 -21.62 -0.21 9.20
CA PHE A 130 -20.19 -0.13 9.48
C PHE A 130 -19.39 0.63 8.43
N GLU A 131 -19.93 0.85 7.23
CA GLU A 131 -19.28 1.61 6.15
C GLU A 131 -19.72 3.08 6.14
N ARG A 132 -21.00 3.33 6.40
CA ARG A 132 -21.62 4.66 6.42
C ARG A 132 -22.33 4.90 7.75
N PRO A 133 -21.60 4.89 8.88
CA PRO A 133 -22.22 5.09 10.17
C PRO A 133 -22.88 6.47 10.25
N GLN A 134 -23.94 6.56 11.04
CA GLN A 134 -24.64 7.83 11.25
C GLN A 134 -23.67 8.92 11.74
N ALA A 135 -23.91 10.17 11.34
CA ALA A 135 -23.01 11.30 11.59
C ALA A 135 -22.64 11.50 13.07
N LEU A 136 -23.51 11.08 14.01
CA LEU A 136 -23.28 11.17 15.44
C LEU A 136 -22.38 10.05 16.02
N ALA A 137 -22.16 8.94 15.31
CA ALA A 137 -21.43 7.79 15.83
C ALA A 137 -19.99 8.13 16.25
N TRP A 138 -19.21 8.71 15.31
CA TRP A 138 -17.82 9.09 15.56
C TRP A 138 -17.66 10.21 16.61
N PRO A 139 -18.41 11.34 16.55
CA PRO A 139 -18.34 12.38 17.58
C PRO A 139 -18.69 11.86 18.98
N LEU A 140 -19.74 11.03 19.09
CA LEU A 140 -20.16 10.45 20.38
C LEU A 140 -19.08 9.49 20.91
N TYR A 141 -18.50 8.68 20.04
CA TYR A 141 -17.39 7.77 20.36
C TYR A 141 -16.16 8.54 20.87
N VAL A 142 -15.67 9.54 20.13
CA VAL A 142 -14.50 10.34 20.55
C VAL A 142 -14.80 11.12 21.84
N GLY A 143 -16.00 11.72 21.94
CA GLY A 143 -16.46 12.42 23.14
C GLY A 143 -16.49 11.53 24.38
N SER A 144 -16.92 10.26 24.22
CA SER A 144 -16.95 9.27 25.29
C SER A 144 -15.55 8.95 25.83
N ILE A 145 -14.56 8.80 24.94
CA ILE A 145 -13.16 8.52 25.29
C ILE A 145 -12.54 9.72 26.01
N ALA A 146 -12.75 10.93 25.49
CA ALA A 146 -12.24 12.16 26.10
C ALA A 146 -12.83 12.37 27.51
N LEU A 147 -14.13 12.12 27.68
CA LEU A 147 -14.79 12.19 28.98
C LEU A 147 -14.24 11.14 29.95
N PHE A 148 -14.04 9.89 29.50
CA PHE A 148 -13.48 8.84 30.35
C PHE A 148 -12.04 9.14 30.78
N LEU A 149 -11.20 9.66 29.87
CA LEU A 149 -9.85 10.14 30.20
C LEU A 149 -9.89 11.29 31.21
N ALA A 150 -10.84 12.21 31.09
CA ALA A 150 -11.02 13.28 32.08
C ALA A 150 -11.42 12.73 33.46
N VAL A 151 -12.26 11.69 33.51
CA VAL A 151 -12.62 10.98 34.76
C VAL A 151 -11.38 10.32 35.39
N ILE A 152 -10.53 9.66 34.61
CA ILE A 152 -9.26 9.09 35.09
C ILE A 152 -8.33 10.19 35.61
N TRP A 153 -8.25 11.33 34.93
CA TRP A 153 -7.46 12.47 35.39
C TRP A 153 -8.00 13.07 36.71
N LEU A 154 -9.33 13.15 36.87
CA LEU A 154 -9.96 13.58 38.12
C LEU A 154 -9.68 12.61 39.27
N LEU A 155 -9.64 11.30 39.02
CA LEU A 155 -9.29 10.29 40.02
C LEU A 155 -7.89 10.53 40.62
N ASP A 156 -6.93 10.96 39.80
CA ASP A 156 -5.58 11.33 40.24
C ASP A 156 -5.59 12.56 41.16
N LEU A 157 -6.39 13.57 40.83
CA LEU A 157 -6.52 14.78 41.66
C LEU A 157 -7.15 14.48 43.03
N VAL A 158 -8.08 13.52 43.10
CA VAL A 158 -8.78 13.15 44.34
C VAL A 158 -7.95 12.26 45.25
N HIS A 159 -7.15 11.33 44.71
CA HIS A 159 -6.36 10.39 45.53
C HIS A 159 -5.06 10.99 46.08
N GLY A 160 -4.54 12.05 45.48
CA GLY A 160 -3.29 12.68 45.90
C GLY A 160 -2.05 11.84 45.56
N ASN A 161 -0.91 12.51 45.41
CA ASN A 161 0.34 11.87 45.01
C ASN A 161 0.95 11.07 46.18
N ALA A 162 0.97 9.75 46.07
CA ALA A 162 1.85 8.90 46.88
C ALA A 162 2.95 8.35 45.96
N GLU A 163 4.14 8.96 45.99
CA GLU A 163 5.35 8.34 45.43
C GLU A 163 5.68 7.10 46.26
N THR A 164 6.18 6.05 45.60
CA THR A 164 6.37 4.75 46.24
C THR A 164 7.75 4.18 45.99
N ASP A 165 8.28 3.52 47.02
CA ASP A 165 9.58 2.84 47.06
C ASP A 165 9.55 1.49 46.33
N ILE A 166 9.26 1.48 45.02
CA ILE A 166 9.61 0.34 44.17
C ILE A 166 10.97 0.67 43.54
N GLU A 167 11.97 -0.20 43.74
CA GLU A 167 13.35 -0.10 43.23
C GLU A 167 13.41 0.16 41.71
N SER A 168 13.17 1.41 41.33
CA SER A 168 13.59 2.01 40.08
C SER A 168 15.01 2.53 40.29
N PRO A 169 15.89 2.54 39.27
CA PRO A 169 17.18 3.19 39.41
C PRO A 169 16.90 4.63 39.83
N GLU A 170 17.43 5.04 40.99
CA GLU A 170 17.25 6.35 41.58
C GLU A 170 17.17 7.43 40.49
N THR A 171 16.00 8.06 40.32
CA THR A 171 15.91 9.27 39.50
C THR A 171 15.48 10.42 40.38
N PRO A 172 16.39 10.98 41.20
CA PRO A 172 16.16 12.29 41.78
C PRO A 172 15.80 13.29 40.66
N PRO A 173 14.92 14.26 40.93
CA PRO A 173 14.62 15.32 39.98
C PRO A 173 15.95 15.97 39.53
N ALA A 174 16.15 16.08 38.21
CA ALA A 174 17.35 16.73 37.69
C ALA A 174 17.38 18.19 38.16
N PRO A 175 18.54 18.73 38.57
CA PRO A 175 18.73 20.17 38.70
C PRO A 175 18.25 20.88 37.43
N HIS A 176 17.70 22.09 37.53
CA HIS A 176 17.13 22.83 36.40
C HIS A 176 18.06 22.93 35.17
N ARG A 177 19.38 22.97 35.38
CA ARG A 177 20.42 23.01 34.34
C ARG A 177 20.51 21.70 33.53
N ASP A 178 20.24 20.55 34.15
CA ASP A 178 20.29 19.24 33.49
C ASP A 178 19.06 18.95 32.64
N ARG A 179 17.93 19.58 32.97
CA ARG A 179 16.71 19.43 32.17
C ARG A 179 16.82 20.09 30.79
N ARG A 180 17.53 21.23 30.68
CA ARG A 180 17.76 21.92 29.39
C ARG A 180 18.64 21.11 28.46
N TRP A 181 19.72 20.51 28.98
CA TRP A 181 20.61 19.64 28.19
C TRP A 181 19.89 18.40 27.68
N LEU A 182 19.10 17.72 28.52
CA LEU A 182 18.32 16.54 28.11
C LEU A 182 17.32 16.87 27.00
N LEU A 183 16.66 18.02 27.09
CA LEU A 183 15.76 18.49 26.04
C LEU A 183 16.53 18.83 24.77
N GLY A 184 17.66 19.54 24.86
CA GLY A 184 18.52 19.83 23.71
C GLY A 184 19.02 18.57 23.01
N ALA A 185 19.46 17.56 23.77
CA ALA A 185 19.90 16.27 23.24
C ALA A 185 18.75 15.51 22.56
N LEU A 186 17.56 15.47 23.18
CA LEU A 186 16.38 14.84 22.57
C LEU A 186 15.95 15.58 21.29
N MET A 187 16.01 16.91 21.27
CA MET A 187 15.73 17.70 20.07
C MET A 187 16.75 17.43 18.97
N ALA A 188 18.03 17.30 19.30
CA ALA A 188 19.07 16.92 18.33
C ALA A 188 18.80 15.51 17.76
N ILE A 189 18.42 14.54 18.60
CA ILE A 189 18.03 13.20 18.16
C ILE A 189 16.79 13.24 17.25
N LEU A 190 15.81 14.10 17.57
CA LEU A 190 14.64 14.31 16.71
C LEU A 190 15.02 14.91 15.35
N VAL A 191 15.99 15.83 15.30
CA VAL A 191 16.52 16.37 14.04
C VAL A 191 17.21 15.26 13.23
N VAL A 192 18.01 14.40 13.87
CA VAL A 192 18.61 13.22 13.21
C VAL A 192 17.52 12.28 12.71
N GLY A 193 16.51 11.99 13.53
CA GLY A 193 15.39 11.14 13.15
C GLY A 193 14.57 11.71 11.99
N ALA A 194 14.36 13.03 11.97
CA ALA A 194 13.72 13.76 10.88
C ALA A 194 14.56 13.71 9.60
N PHE A 195 15.87 13.92 9.70
CA PHE A 195 16.79 13.75 8.57
C PHE A 195 16.69 12.33 7.98
N MET A 196 16.75 11.29 8.82
CA MET A 196 16.63 9.89 8.36
C MET A 196 15.31 9.59 7.64
N ARG A 197 14.24 10.34 7.91
CA ARG A 197 12.89 10.10 7.34
C ARG A 197 12.52 11.04 6.19
N LEU A 198 13.08 12.26 6.19
CA LEU A 198 12.72 13.32 5.23
C LEU A 198 13.82 13.60 4.19
N TYR A 199 15.06 13.14 4.40
CA TYR A 199 16.10 13.26 3.39
C TYR A 199 15.71 12.46 2.13
N ARG A 200 15.72 13.11 0.96
CA ARG A 200 15.24 12.56 -0.33
C ARG A 200 13.84 11.95 -0.26
N PHE A 201 12.92 12.59 0.47
CA PHE A 201 11.56 12.08 0.68
C PHE A 201 10.71 11.99 -0.60
N SER A 202 11.00 12.82 -1.60
CA SER A 202 10.35 12.76 -2.91
C SER A 202 10.76 11.52 -3.72
N ASP A 203 12.02 11.10 -3.59
CA ASP A 203 12.63 10.12 -4.51
C ASP A 203 12.82 8.74 -3.89
N LEU A 204 12.87 8.63 -2.55
CA LEU A 204 13.19 7.40 -1.84
C LEU A 204 12.15 7.06 -0.76
N PRO A 205 11.48 5.89 -0.83
CA PRO A 205 11.51 4.93 -1.94
C PRO A 205 10.97 5.53 -3.25
N PHE A 206 11.50 5.09 -4.41
CA PHE A 206 10.88 5.39 -5.70
C PHE A 206 9.64 4.51 -5.86
N GLY A 207 8.63 4.97 -6.60
CA GLY A 207 7.41 4.21 -6.83
C GLY A 207 6.31 4.45 -5.79
N THR A 208 5.09 4.05 -6.13
CA THR A 208 3.92 4.06 -5.24
C THR A 208 3.40 2.64 -5.09
N TRP A 209 3.74 2.00 -3.97
CA TRP A 209 3.40 0.60 -3.77
C TRP A 209 1.87 0.39 -3.77
N TYR A 210 1.43 -0.78 -4.26
CA TYR A 210 0.02 -1.21 -4.30
C TYR A 210 -0.79 -0.82 -3.05
N ASP A 211 -0.31 -1.15 -1.84
CA ASP A 211 -1.06 -0.86 -0.60
C ASP A 211 -1.10 0.64 -0.27
N GLU A 212 -0.06 1.40 -0.66
CA GLU A 212 -0.04 2.87 -0.51
C GLU A 212 -1.08 3.50 -1.43
N ALA A 213 -1.12 3.06 -2.69
CA ALA A 213 -2.09 3.51 -3.68
C ALA A 213 -3.52 3.13 -3.28
N ALA A 214 -3.74 1.90 -2.81
CA ALA A 214 -5.04 1.45 -2.35
C ALA A 214 -5.53 2.25 -1.12
N ALA A 215 -4.65 2.53 -0.16
CA ALA A 215 -4.97 3.43 0.95
C ALA A 215 -5.30 4.86 0.46
N GLY A 216 -4.57 5.34 -0.54
CA GLY A 216 -4.82 6.62 -1.20
C GLY A 216 -6.19 6.69 -1.90
N LEU A 217 -6.56 5.68 -2.69
CA LEU A 217 -7.86 5.59 -3.35
C LEU A 217 -9.02 5.57 -2.34
N LEU A 218 -8.87 4.86 -1.22
CA LEU A 218 -9.88 4.91 -0.15
C LEU A 218 -9.98 6.29 0.50
N ALA A 219 -8.85 6.97 0.72
CA ALA A 219 -8.86 8.34 1.22
C ALA A 219 -9.46 9.33 0.22
N GLN A 220 -9.29 9.14 -1.09
CA GLN A 220 -10.00 9.89 -2.14
C GLN A 220 -11.50 9.59 -2.11
N ARG A 221 -11.91 8.34 -1.92
CA ARG A 221 -13.34 7.98 -1.74
C ARG A 221 -13.97 8.74 -0.57
N MET A 222 -13.25 8.93 0.55
CA MET A 222 -13.74 9.74 1.68
C MET A 222 -13.89 11.24 1.36
N GLN A 223 -13.14 11.76 0.38
CA GLN A 223 -13.30 13.13 -0.12
C GLN A 223 -14.55 13.25 -0.99
N ASN A 224 -14.77 12.27 -1.87
CA ASN A 224 -15.88 12.28 -2.81
C ASN A 224 -17.23 11.88 -2.17
N ASP A 225 -17.19 11.07 -1.10
CA ASP A 225 -18.37 10.66 -0.32
C ASP A 225 -18.20 11.07 1.16
N PRO A 226 -18.81 12.19 1.59
CA PRO A 226 -18.77 12.65 2.99
C PRO A 226 -19.38 11.67 4.00
N ASN A 227 -20.26 10.78 3.56
CA ASN A 227 -20.97 9.83 4.42
C ASN A 227 -20.23 8.49 4.55
N TRP A 228 -19.26 8.21 3.68
CA TRP A 228 -18.42 7.02 3.78
C TRP A 228 -17.36 7.20 4.86
N ARG A 229 -17.66 6.72 6.08
CA ARG A 229 -16.81 6.81 7.28
C ARG A 229 -16.68 5.43 7.93
N PRO A 230 -16.05 4.47 7.23
CA PRO A 230 -16.02 3.08 7.64
C PRO A 230 -15.29 2.85 8.96
N VAL A 231 -15.64 1.77 9.66
CA VAL A 231 -14.84 1.22 10.76
C VAL A 231 -13.69 0.36 10.22
N PHE A 232 -13.96 -0.45 9.18
CA PHE A 232 -13.02 -1.38 8.58
C PHE A 232 -13.29 -1.52 7.07
N PRO A 233 -12.42 -0.98 6.19
CA PRO A 233 -12.55 -1.17 4.74
C PRO A 233 -12.16 -2.60 4.33
N GLY A 234 -13.14 -3.40 3.90
CA GLY A 234 -12.92 -4.80 3.49
C GLY A 234 -12.03 -4.96 2.24
N SER A 235 -11.94 -3.95 1.37
CA SER A 235 -11.19 -4.04 0.10
C SER A 235 -9.68 -4.24 0.27
N ILE A 236 -9.11 -3.84 1.41
CA ILE A 236 -7.68 -4.04 1.73
C ILE A 236 -7.48 -4.73 3.08
N ASN A 237 -8.56 -5.14 3.76
CA ASN A 237 -8.53 -5.80 5.07
C ASN A 237 -7.73 -5.05 6.14
N VAL A 238 -7.89 -3.73 6.22
CA VAL A 238 -7.23 -2.87 7.22
C VAL A 238 -8.23 -2.11 8.06
N THR A 239 -7.79 -1.60 9.20
CA THR A 239 -8.58 -0.70 10.05
C THR A 239 -8.66 0.71 9.46
N ALA A 240 -9.81 1.38 9.56
CA ALA A 240 -10.01 2.70 8.93
C ALA A 240 -9.15 3.85 9.52
N HIS A 241 -8.62 3.71 10.74
CA HIS A 241 -7.86 4.76 11.43
C HIS A 241 -6.70 5.32 10.62
N TYR A 242 -5.94 4.43 9.96
CA TYR A 242 -4.86 4.86 9.09
C TYR A 242 -5.37 5.67 7.89
N ILE A 243 -6.47 5.24 7.28
CA ILE A 243 -7.09 5.93 6.13
C ILE A 243 -7.62 7.31 6.53
N TYR A 244 -8.16 7.49 7.74
CA TYR A 244 -8.54 8.82 8.24
C TYR A 244 -7.36 9.77 8.35
N LEU A 245 -6.19 9.26 8.74
CA LEU A 245 -4.97 10.06 8.79
C LEU A 245 -4.45 10.40 7.38
N VAL A 246 -4.53 9.46 6.44
CA VAL A 246 -4.18 9.71 5.02
C VAL A 246 -5.13 10.75 4.41
N TYR A 247 -6.44 10.62 4.64
CA TYR A 247 -7.45 11.62 4.26
C TYR A 247 -7.15 13.00 4.82
N THR A 248 -6.77 13.07 6.10
CA THR A 248 -6.38 14.34 6.73
C THR A 248 -5.09 14.89 6.12
N SER A 249 -4.13 14.02 5.80
CA SER A 249 -2.90 14.38 5.11
C SER A 249 -3.16 14.96 3.72
N PHE A 250 -4.09 14.38 2.95
CA PHE A 250 -4.49 14.89 1.64
C PHE A 250 -5.09 16.30 1.72
N LYS A 251 -5.83 16.63 2.79
CA LYS A 251 -6.33 18.00 3.00
C LYS A 251 -5.23 19.02 3.27
N LEU A 252 -4.09 18.58 3.80
CA LEU A 252 -2.98 19.47 4.19
C LEU A 252 -1.94 19.61 3.09
N PHE A 253 -1.67 18.54 2.33
CA PHE A 253 -0.54 18.46 1.40
C PHE A 253 -0.95 18.15 -0.04
N GLY A 254 -2.25 17.94 -0.31
CA GLY A 254 -2.74 17.47 -1.59
C GLY A 254 -2.63 15.95 -1.75
N ILE A 255 -3.25 15.43 -2.81
CA ILE A 255 -3.24 14.01 -3.15
C ILE A 255 -1.87 13.66 -3.75
N SER A 256 -1.10 12.86 -3.04
CA SER A 256 0.20 12.36 -3.51
C SER A 256 0.66 11.18 -2.67
N THR A 257 1.61 10.40 -3.19
CA THR A 257 2.28 9.32 -2.46
C THR A 257 3.01 9.84 -1.23
N GLN A 258 3.61 11.03 -1.32
CA GLN A 258 4.29 11.69 -0.21
C GLN A 258 3.31 12.04 0.92
N ALA A 259 2.08 12.47 0.58
CA ALA A 259 1.05 12.72 1.58
C ALA A 259 0.60 11.44 2.29
N VAL A 260 0.54 10.29 1.61
CA VAL A 260 0.31 8.98 2.27
C VAL A 260 1.47 8.68 3.24
N ARG A 261 2.72 8.76 2.76
CA ARG A 261 3.93 8.46 3.54
C ARG A 261 4.15 9.41 4.72
N ALA A 262 3.68 10.65 4.65
CA ALA A 262 3.80 11.63 5.73
C ALA A 262 3.17 11.13 7.04
N VAL A 263 2.08 10.35 6.95
CA VAL A 263 1.44 9.72 8.11
C VAL A 263 2.40 8.77 8.82
N SER A 264 3.04 7.88 8.07
CA SER A 264 4.02 6.92 8.59
C SER A 264 5.28 7.60 9.12
N VAL A 265 5.73 8.68 8.48
CA VAL A 265 6.84 9.50 8.98
C VAL A 265 6.51 10.10 10.34
N LEU A 266 5.32 10.68 10.50
CA LEU A 266 4.88 11.26 11.77
C LEU A 266 4.80 10.21 12.88
N MET A 267 4.26 9.03 12.59
CA MET A 267 4.23 7.91 13.54
C MET A 267 5.65 7.47 13.93
N GLY A 268 6.54 7.36 12.94
CA GLY A 268 7.93 6.99 13.18
C GLY A 268 8.72 8.04 13.95
N LEU A 269 8.42 9.33 13.78
CA LEU A 269 9.01 10.42 14.57
C LEU A 269 8.47 10.44 15.98
N ALA A 270 7.18 10.18 16.18
CA ALA A 270 6.56 10.07 17.49
C ALA A 270 7.09 8.88 18.31
N ALA A 271 7.58 7.82 17.65
CA ALA A 271 8.19 6.67 18.31
C ALA A 271 9.53 7.01 18.99
N ILE A 272 10.27 8.03 18.52
CA ILE A 272 11.56 8.46 19.10
C ILE A 272 11.41 9.01 20.53
N PRO A 273 10.53 9.99 20.83
CA PRO A 273 10.31 10.45 22.18
C PRO A 273 9.59 9.39 23.04
N ALA A 274 8.79 8.49 22.45
CA ALA A 274 8.24 7.33 23.15
C ALA A 274 9.35 6.36 23.59
N ALA A 275 10.34 6.12 22.72
CA ALA A 275 11.55 5.36 23.05
C ALA A 275 12.31 5.99 24.21
N TYR A 276 12.54 7.32 24.18
CA TYR A 276 13.15 8.02 25.31
C TYR A 276 12.33 7.85 26.61
N LEU A 277 11.00 7.97 26.52
CA LEU A 277 10.10 7.83 27.67
C LEU A 277 10.17 6.44 28.29
N LEU A 278 10.24 5.37 27.51
CA LEU A 278 10.39 4.02 28.03
C LEU A 278 11.81 3.74 28.49
N GLY A 279 12.80 4.04 27.66
CA GLY A 279 14.21 3.79 27.92
C GLY A 279 14.71 4.49 29.19
N ARG A 280 14.20 5.69 29.50
CA ARG A 280 14.54 6.37 30.76
C ARG A 280 13.95 5.67 32.00
N GLU A 281 12.80 5.00 31.88
CA GLU A 281 12.17 4.28 33.01
C GLU A 281 12.88 2.94 33.24
N LEU A 282 13.39 2.30 32.18
CA LEU A 282 14.14 1.03 32.28
C LEU A 282 15.63 1.21 32.63
N TYR A 283 16.30 2.17 31.98
CA TYR A 283 17.77 2.29 31.98
C TYR A 283 18.29 3.66 32.42
N GLY A 284 17.40 4.56 32.84
CA GLY A 284 17.73 5.93 33.25
C GLY A 284 17.96 6.88 32.07
N ARG A 285 18.08 8.19 32.35
CA ARG A 285 17.99 9.27 31.35
C ARG A 285 18.99 9.18 30.20
N THR A 286 20.27 8.92 30.48
CA THR A 286 21.33 8.87 29.45
C THR A 286 21.14 7.71 28.48
N LEU A 287 20.87 6.51 28.99
CA LEU A 287 20.60 5.35 28.13
C LEU A 287 19.22 5.43 27.48
N GLY A 288 18.28 6.16 28.07
CA GLY A 288 17.04 6.55 27.39
C GLY A 288 17.29 7.40 26.14
N LEU A 289 18.22 8.36 26.20
CA LEU A 289 18.64 9.12 25.02
C LEU A 289 19.37 8.23 24.01
N GLY A 290 20.25 7.32 24.49
CA GLY A 290 20.90 6.33 23.63
C GLY A 290 19.89 5.45 22.88
N PHE A 291 18.87 4.95 23.58
CA PHE A 291 17.80 4.15 22.98
C PHE A 291 16.97 4.95 21.97
N ALA A 292 16.66 6.22 22.28
CA ALA A 292 15.98 7.10 21.33
C ALA A 292 16.83 7.36 20.07
N LEU A 293 18.15 7.51 20.21
CA LEU A 293 19.05 7.65 19.07
C LEU A 293 19.07 6.37 18.23
N VAL A 294 19.21 5.20 18.84
CA VAL A 294 19.15 3.90 18.15
C VAL A 294 17.86 3.77 17.35
N VAL A 295 16.69 4.08 17.93
CA VAL A 295 15.40 4.07 17.20
C VAL A 295 15.33 5.14 16.11
N ALA A 296 15.96 6.30 16.31
CA ALA A 296 16.00 7.37 15.32
C ALA A 296 16.76 6.97 14.05
N VAL A 297 17.84 6.18 14.19
CA VAL A 297 18.70 5.76 13.06
C VAL A 297 18.46 4.34 12.57
N ALA A 298 17.81 3.48 13.36
CA ALA A 298 17.57 2.07 13.07
C ALA A 298 16.97 1.84 11.68
N ARG A 299 17.71 1.20 10.77
CA ARG A 299 17.30 0.95 9.38
C ARG A 299 15.94 0.27 9.30
N TRP A 300 15.72 -0.76 10.12
CA TRP A 300 14.43 -1.45 10.19
C TRP A 300 13.27 -0.51 10.52
N HIS A 301 13.45 0.38 11.50
CA HIS A 301 12.42 1.35 11.88
C HIS A 301 12.28 2.48 10.84
N VAL A 302 13.41 2.99 10.32
CA VAL A 302 13.43 4.05 9.30
C VAL A 302 12.69 3.60 8.06
N ASN A 303 12.95 2.38 7.58
CA ASN A 303 12.32 1.86 6.38
C ASN A 303 10.78 1.83 6.50
N PHE A 304 10.23 1.20 7.54
CA PHE A 304 8.77 1.19 7.74
C PHE A 304 8.16 2.56 8.09
N SER A 305 8.96 3.53 8.54
CA SER A 305 8.49 4.92 8.72
C SER A 305 8.54 5.76 7.45
N ARG A 306 9.12 5.26 6.36
CA ARG A 306 9.18 5.94 5.04
C ARG A 306 8.24 5.32 4.01
N ILE A 307 7.62 4.19 4.33
CA ILE A 307 6.60 3.53 3.52
C ILE A 307 5.23 3.87 4.12
N GLY A 308 4.28 4.24 3.28
CA GLY A 308 2.91 4.64 3.62
C GLY A 308 2.03 3.49 4.08
N MET A 309 2.48 2.74 5.08
CA MET A 309 1.76 1.63 5.71
C MET A 309 1.50 1.86 7.20
N TYR A 310 0.38 1.31 7.69
CA TYR A 310 -0.13 1.46 9.06
C TYR A 310 0.73 0.80 10.15
N ASN A 311 1.66 -0.06 9.75
CA ASN A 311 2.33 -1.05 10.60
C ASN A 311 3.35 -0.38 11.53
N ILE A 312 3.91 0.75 11.12
CA ILE A 312 4.82 1.56 11.94
C ILE A 312 4.14 2.12 13.20
N ALA A 313 2.80 2.14 13.25
CA ALA A 313 2.05 2.50 14.45
C ALA A 313 2.30 1.50 15.60
N THR A 314 2.60 0.23 15.31
CA THR A 314 2.87 -0.81 16.30
C THR A 314 4.00 -0.41 17.24
N PRO A 315 5.26 -0.21 16.80
CA PRO A 315 6.34 0.14 17.72
C PRO A 315 6.07 1.44 18.49
N LEU A 316 5.39 2.43 17.89
CA LEU A 316 4.98 3.64 18.61
C LEU A 316 4.07 3.31 19.81
N PHE A 317 2.98 2.59 19.56
CA PHE A 317 2.00 2.30 20.60
C PHE A 317 2.50 1.29 21.63
N GLU A 318 3.40 0.38 21.26
CA GLU A 318 4.07 -0.51 22.21
C GLU A 318 4.95 0.27 23.19
N LEU A 319 5.79 1.18 22.66
CA LEU A 319 6.67 2.04 23.46
C LEU A 319 5.87 2.93 24.42
N LEU A 320 4.76 3.51 23.95
CA LEU A 320 3.87 4.33 24.77
C LEU A 320 3.16 3.49 25.84
N ALA A 321 2.56 2.35 25.46
CA ALA A 321 1.83 1.48 26.39
C ALA A 321 2.74 0.95 27.51
N ALA A 322 3.89 0.36 27.15
CA ALA A 322 4.88 -0.11 28.12
C ALA A 322 5.45 1.04 28.95
N GLY A 323 5.78 2.17 28.31
CA GLY A 323 6.36 3.33 28.97
C GLY A 323 5.43 3.97 29.99
N PHE A 324 4.15 4.12 29.66
CA PHE A 324 3.14 4.64 30.58
C PHE A 324 2.77 3.63 31.68
N LEU A 325 2.69 2.33 31.37
CA LEU A 325 2.45 1.29 32.39
C LEU A 325 3.57 1.28 33.43
N LEU A 326 4.83 1.21 33.01
CA LEU A 326 5.98 1.18 33.94
C LEU A 326 6.07 2.48 34.74
N ARG A 327 5.83 3.64 34.09
CA ARG A 327 5.76 4.93 34.79
C ARG A 327 4.61 4.96 35.80
N GLY A 328 3.46 4.40 35.46
CA GLY A 328 2.27 4.31 36.32
C GLY A 328 2.47 3.40 37.52
N ILE A 329 3.18 2.28 37.36
CA ILE A 329 3.59 1.41 38.48
C ILE A 329 4.53 2.17 39.42
N ARG A 330 5.49 2.92 38.88
CA ARG A 330 6.45 3.70 39.69
C ARG A 330 5.82 4.89 40.41
N ARG A 331 4.97 5.67 39.72
CA ARG A 331 4.34 6.90 40.24
C ARG A 331 3.01 6.68 40.93
N ASN A 332 2.44 5.49 40.77
CA ASN A 332 1.14 5.10 41.30
C ASN A 332 -0.03 6.04 40.89
N ARG A 333 0.00 6.54 39.65
CA ARG A 333 -0.97 7.52 39.10
C ARG A 333 -1.96 6.88 38.15
N PHE A 334 -3.25 7.16 38.32
CA PHE A 334 -4.35 6.76 37.44
C PHE A 334 -4.15 7.24 36.00
N ILE A 335 -3.69 8.48 35.78
CA ILE A 335 -3.53 9.00 34.42
C ILE A 335 -2.49 8.23 33.61
N ASP A 336 -1.46 7.69 34.27
CA ASP A 336 -0.44 6.89 33.59
C ASP A 336 -1.03 5.55 33.10
N PHE A 337 -1.89 4.91 33.89
CA PHE A 337 -2.63 3.73 33.44
C PHE A 337 -3.68 4.08 32.37
N GLY A 338 -4.33 5.23 32.46
CA GLY A 338 -5.23 5.73 31.40
C GLY A 338 -4.50 5.96 30.08
N LEU A 339 -3.31 6.58 30.10
CA LEU A 339 -2.50 6.78 28.91
C LEU A 339 -1.94 5.47 28.34
N ALA A 340 -1.65 4.48 29.20
CA ALA A 340 -1.33 3.13 28.75
C ALA A 340 -2.53 2.46 28.05
N GLY A 341 -3.73 2.60 28.61
CA GLY A 341 -4.97 2.10 28.01
C GLY A 341 -5.31 2.77 26.69
N LEU A 342 -5.09 4.09 26.59
CA LEU A 342 -5.19 4.86 25.36
C LEU A 342 -4.25 4.31 24.28
N ALA A 343 -2.98 4.09 24.62
CA ALA A 343 -1.98 3.54 23.69
C ALA A 343 -2.32 2.10 23.25
N LEU A 344 -2.78 1.25 24.17
CA LEU A 344 -3.20 -0.13 23.85
C LEU A 344 -4.42 -0.16 22.92
N GLY A 345 -5.44 0.63 23.23
CA GLY A 345 -6.65 0.73 22.42
C GLY A 345 -6.35 1.26 21.03
N LEU A 346 -5.55 2.33 20.92
CA LEU A 346 -5.11 2.86 19.62
C LEU A 346 -4.25 1.85 18.86
N GLY A 347 -3.31 1.15 19.50
CA GLY A 347 -2.49 0.13 18.82
C GLY A 347 -3.34 -0.97 18.16
N LEU A 348 -4.39 -1.44 18.84
CA LEU A 348 -5.35 -2.41 18.30
C LEU A 348 -6.14 -1.86 17.09
N CYS A 349 -6.28 -0.55 17.00
CA CYS A 349 -7.00 0.15 15.94
C CYS A 349 -6.18 0.40 14.66
N PHE A 350 -4.91 0.00 14.60
CA PHE A 350 -4.05 0.19 13.41
C PHE A 350 -3.56 -1.12 12.79
N TYR A 351 -3.12 -2.09 13.60
CA TYR A 351 -2.53 -3.32 13.09
C TYR A 351 -2.95 -4.56 13.88
N PRO A 352 -3.54 -5.59 13.24
CA PRO A 352 -3.95 -6.82 13.94
C PRO A 352 -2.83 -7.51 14.71
N ALA A 353 -1.59 -7.50 14.20
CA ALA A 353 -0.47 -8.15 14.91
C ALA A 353 -0.13 -7.50 16.26
N PHE A 354 -0.62 -6.28 16.52
CA PHE A 354 -0.49 -5.63 17.84
C PHE A 354 -1.12 -6.45 18.98
N GLN A 355 -2.08 -7.34 18.67
CA GLN A 355 -2.66 -8.27 19.63
C GLN A 355 -1.59 -9.17 20.31
N LEU A 356 -0.52 -9.51 19.60
CA LEU A 356 0.59 -10.30 20.16
C LEU A 356 1.34 -9.51 21.25
N PHE A 357 1.51 -8.20 21.08
CA PHE A 357 2.06 -7.35 22.14
C PHE A 357 1.11 -7.23 23.33
N VAL A 358 -0.21 -7.11 23.09
CA VAL A 358 -1.21 -7.12 24.17
C VAL A 358 -1.12 -8.41 24.98
N ALA A 359 -0.95 -9.57 24.32
CA ALA A 359 -0.73 -10.85 24.98
C ALA A 359 0.58 -10.86 25.79
N ALA A 360 1.69 -10.37 25.23
CA ALA A 360 2.97 -10.27 25.93
C ALA A 360 2.88 -9.40 27.19
N LEU A 361 2.24 -8.23 27.09
CA LEU A 361 2.03 -7.32 28.20
C LEU A 361 1.08 -7.91 29.26
N GLY A 362 0.02 -8.61 28.82
CA GLY A 362 -0.92 -9.30 29.69
C GLY A 362 -0.26 -10.40 30.51
N LEU A 363 0.58 -11.24 29.88
CA LEU A 363 1.39 -12.26 30.56
C LEU A 363 2.38 -11.63 31.54
N PHE A 364 2.99 -10.50 31.19
CA PHE A 364 3.85 -9.77 32.10
C PHE A 364 3.10 -9.23 33.33
N VAL A 365 1.92 -8.62 33.15
CA VAL A 365 1.08 -8.16 34.27
C VAL A 365 0.61 -9.33 35.12
N PHE A 366 0.24 -10.45 34.50
CA PHE A 366 -0.10 -11.69 35.21
C PHE A 366 1.07 -12.22 36.04
N TYR A 367 2.28 -12.20 35.50
CA TYR A 367 3.48 -12.53 36.25
C TYR A 367 3.69 -11.62 37.47
N LEU A 368 3.48 -10.30 37.32
CA LEU A 368 3.56 -9.37 38.45
C LEU A 368 2.50 -9.67 39.51
N LEU A 369 1.29 -10.05 39.11
CA LEU A 369 0.22 -10.44 40.04
C LEU A 369 0.61 -11.66 40.88
N LEU A 370 1.31 -12.63 40.29
CA LEU A 370 1.74 -13.85 40.98
C LEU A 370 2.97 -13.65 41.85
N THR A 371 3.90 -12.77 41.45
CA THR A 371 5.22 -12.66 42.10
C THR A 371 5.36 -11.47 43.03
N GLN A 372 4.60 -10.40 42.82
CA GLN A 372 4.68 -9.18 43.63
C GLN A 372 3.56 -9.14 44.68
N ARG A 373 3.91 -9.36 45.95
CA ARG A 373 2.97 -9.31 47.07
C ARG A 373 2.29 -7.94 47.14
N GLY A 374 0.96 -7.91 47.28
CA GLY A 374 0.19 -6.66 47.39
C GLY A 374 -0.07 -5.95 46.06
N PHE A 375 0.40 -6.49 44.92
CA PHE A 375 0.26 -5.83 43.61
C PHE A 375 -1.20 -5.66 43.21
N TRP A 376 -2.03 -6.71 43.38
CA TRP A 376 -3.46 -6.65 43.07
C TRP A 376 -4.16 -5.58 43.90
N GLN A 377 -4.02 -5.62 45.23
CA GLN A 377 -4.66 -4.68 46.16
C GLN A 377 -4.33 -3.22 45.81
N ARG A 378 -3.13 -2.99 45.27
CA ARG A 378 -2.62 -1.66 44.95
C ARG A 378 -2.99 -1.16 43.56
N TYR A 379 -3.08 -2.03 42.56
CA TYR A 379 -3.21 -1.64 41.15
C TYR A 379 -4.47 -2.12 40.43
N TRP A 380 -5.29 -3.00 41.03
CA TRP A 380 -6.46 -3.59 40.34
C TRP A 380 -7.38 -2.54 39.71
N SER A 381 -7.69 -1.45 40.42
CA SER A 381 -8.58 -0.40 39.93
C SER A 381 -7.96 0.39 38.77
N LYS A 382 -6.64 0.58 38.79
CA LYS A 382 -5.89 1.27 37.73
C LYS A 382 -5.76 0.39 36.48
N LEU A 383 -5.50 -0.90 36.67
CA LEU A 383 -5.50 -1.91 35.62
C LEU A 383 -6.89 -2.07 34.99
N LEU A 384 -7.95 -2.07 35.80
CA LEU A 384 -9.33 -2.10 35.30
C LEU A 384 -9.62 -0.87 34.42
N LEU A 385 -9.27 0.33 34.86
CA LEU A 385 -9.47 1.56 34.08
C LEU A 385 -8.64 1.58 32.79
N MET A 386 -7.41 1.06 32.83
CA MET A 386 -6.58 0.86 31.64
C MET A 386 -7.27 -0.06 30.63
N THR A 387 -7.74 -1.23 31.08
CA THR A 387 -8.42 -2.21 30.24
C THR A 387 -9.75 -1.68 29.71
N LEU A 388 -10.55 -1.01 30.53
CA LEU A 388 -11.82 -0.40 30.10
C LEU A 388 -11.59 0.66 29.04
N LEU A 389 -10.61 1.54 29.21
CA LEU A 389 -10.31 2.55 28.21
C LEU A 389 -9.78 1.94 26.91
N ALA A 390 -8.90 0.93 26.99
CA ALA A 390 -8.44 0.20 25.82
C ALA A 390 -9.60 -0.47 25.07
N ALA A 391 -10.53 -1.10 25.79
CA ALA A 391 -11.74 -1.71 25.24
C ALA A 391 -12.71 -0.68 24.64
N MET A 392 -12.90 0.48 25.28
CA MET A 392 -13.72 1.56 24.74
C MET A 392 -13.18 2.07 23.41
N ILE A 393 -11.85 2.14 23.26
CA ILE A 393 -11.21 2.59 22.02
C ILE A 393 -11.28 1.49 20.96
N ALA A 394 -10.88 0.26 21.29
CA ALA A 394 -10.96 -0.85 20.34
C ALA A 394 -12.41 -1.27 20.03
N GLY A 395 -13.40 -0.77 20.78
CA GLY A 395 -14.80 -1.18 20.77
C GLY A 395 -15.43 -1.30 19.39
N PRO A 396 -15.40 -0.28 18.52
CA PRO A 396 -16.00 -0.36 17.18
C PRO A 396 -15.38 -1.48 16.34
N LEU A 397 -14.06 -1.66 16.44
CA LEU A 397 -13.33 -2.69 15.71
C LEU A 397 -13.60 -4.09 16.27
N VAL A 398 -13.60 -4.24 17.59
CA VAL A 398 -13.94 -5.51 18.26
C VAL A 398 -15.37 -5.92 17.93
N TYR A 399 -16.29 -4.95 17.92
CA TYR A 399 -17.67 -5.19 17.55
C TYR A 399 -17.83 -5.56 16.07
N PHE A 400 -17.09 -4.89 15.17
CA PHE A 400 -17.01 -5.30 13.76
C PHE A 400 -16.46 -6.72 13.60
N ALA A 401 -15.37 -7.07 14.31
CA ALA A 401 -14.77 -8.40 14.24
C ALA A 401 -15.69 -9.51 14.77
N TYR A 402 -16.57 -9.17 15.73
CA TYR A 402 -17.60 -10.07 16.24
C TYR A 402 -18.74 -10.30 15.22
N GLU A 403 -19.24 -9.23 14.59
CA GLU A 403 -20.35 -9.29 13.62
C GLU A 403 -19.91 -9.79 12.23
N LYS A 404 -18.67 -9.51 11.84
CA LYS A 404 -18.08 -9.82 10.51
C LYS A 404 -16.74 -10.55 10.65
N PRO A 405 -16.70 -11.73 11.30
CA PRO A 405 -15.45 -12.46 11.54
C PRO A 405 -14.76 -12.89 10.26
N ASP A 406 -15.52 -13.34 9.25
CA ASP A 406 -14.95 -13.81 7.98
C ASP A 406 -14.19 -12.70 7.25
N VAL A 407 -14.71 -11.47 7.28
CA VAL A 407 -14.05 -10.30 6.67
C VAL A 407 -12.84 -9.88 7.49
N TYR A 408 -12.97 -9.78 8.82
CA TYR A 408 -11.88 -9.34 9.68
C TYR A 408 -10.69 -10.31 9.70
N PHE A 409 -10.96 -11.62 9.73
CA PHE A 409 -9.92 -12.65 9.79
C PHE A 409 -9.45 -13.18 8.43
N ALA A 410 -10.09 -12.80 7.31
CA ALA A 410 -9.71 -13.24 5.95
C ALA A 410 -8.20 -13.16 5.72
N ARG A 411 -7.59 -11.99 5.94
CA ARG A 411 -6.15 -11.79 5.70
C ARG A 411 -5.26 -12.65 6.58
N THR A 412 -5.64 -12.85 7.84
CA THR A 412 -4.89 -13.70 8.79
C THR A 412 -5.00 -15.18 8.38
N GLN A 413 -6.17 -15.60 7.91
CA GLN A 413 -6.38 -16.96 7.39
C GLN A 413 -5.54 -17.18 6.12
N ASP A 414 -5.56 -16.26 5.16
CA ASP A 414 -4.82 -16.37 3.89
C ASP A 414 -3.30 -16.40 4.05
N THR A 415 -2.79 -15.70 5.07
CA THR A 415 -1.35 -15.57 5.33
C THR A 415 -0.85 -16.48 6.43
N SER A 416 -1.71 -17.36 6.95
CA SER A 416 -1.33 -18.38 7.94
C SER A 416 -0.47 -19.46 7.30
N LEU A 417 0.55 -19.91 8.03
CA LEU A 417 1.36 -21.09 7.66
C LEU A 417 0.47 -22.30 7.34
N TRP A 418 -0.65 -22.44 8.06
CA TRP A 418 -1.55 -23.59 7.94
C TRP A 418 -2.42 -23.59 6.68
N ALA A 419 -2.58 -22.44 6.02
CA ALA A 419 -3.47 -22.28 4.88
C ALA A 419 -2.95 -23.00 3.62
N LYS A 420 -1.63 -23.00 3.43
CA LYS A 420 -0.98 -23.56 2.23
C LYS A 420 -0.05 -24.74 2.51
N THR A 421 0.20 -25.06 3.80
CA THR A 421 1.10 -26.16 4.20
C THR A 421 0.33 -27.43 4.54
N ALA A 422 0.65 -28.50 3.82
CA ALA A 422 0.09 -29.83 4.05
C ALA A 422 0.37 -30.31 5.49
N PRO A 423 -0.59 -30.99 6.17
CA PRO A 423 -0.50 -31.33 7.60
C PRO A 423 0.83 -31.97 8.03
N GLU A 424 1.35 -32.88 7.24
CA GLU A 424 2.60 -33.62 7.49
C GLU A 424 3.86 -32.75 7.43
N LYS A 425 3.84 -31.62 6.73
CA LYS A 425 4.97 -30.68 6.61
C LYS A 425 4.94 -29.55 7.65
N ARG A 426 3.83 -29.39 8.38
CA ARG A 426 3.57 -28.25 9.28
C ARG A 426 4.61 -28.07 10.39
N VAL A 427 5.03 -29.15 11.03
CA VAL A 427 6.03 -29.08 12.12
C VAL A 427 7.39 -28.68 11.57
N GLY A 428 7.82 -29.27 10.45
CA GLY A 428 9.06 -28.92 9.78
C GLY A 428 9.08 -27.44 9.35
N ALA A 429 7.98 -26.98 8.74
CA ALA A 429 7.84 -25.58 8.33
C ALA A 429 7.83 -24.62 9.53
N LEU A 430 7.19 -24.97 10.65
CA LEU A 430 7.21 -24.16 11.87
C LEU A 430 8.62 -24.03 12.46
N LEU A 431 9.37 -25.14 12.53
CA LEU A 431 10.74 -25.15 13.03
C LEU A 431 11.67 -24.32 12.14
N GLU A 432 11.54 -24.47 10.82
CA GLU A 432 12.33 -23.72 9.86
C GLU A 432 11.98 -22.23 9.88
N ASN A 433 10.69 -21.87 9.95
CA ASN A 433 10.27 -20.48 10.15
C ASN A 433 10.81 -19.91 11.46
N THR A 434 10.75 -20.66 12.55
CA THR A 434 11.32 -20.24 13.84
C THR A 434 12.81 -19.97 13.69
N ARG A 435 13.57 -20.88 13.05
CA ARG A 435 14.99 -20.69 12.77
C ARG A 435 15.25 -19.43 11.94
N LYS A 436 14.56 -19.26 10.81
CA LYS A 436 14.69 -18.08 9.94
C LYS A 436 14.44 -16.78 10.70
N HIS A 437 13.40 -16.70 11.52
CA HIS A 437 13.07 -15.49 12.29
C HIS A 437 14.04 -15.23 13.46
N LEU A 438 14.62 -16.27 14.07
CA LEU A 438 15.68 -16.09 15.07
C LEU A 438 17.00 -15.64 14.45
N LEU A 439 17.30 -16.09 13.22
CA LEU A 439 18.48 -15.69 12.46
C LEU A 439 18.32 -14.32 11.77
N MET A 440 17.11 -13.79 11.70
CA MET A 440 16.82 -12.54 10.98
C MET A 440 17.56 -11.32 11.53
N PHE A 441 17.90 -11.33 12.82
CA PHE A 441 18.54 -10.17 13.45
C PHE A 441 20.02 -10.02 13.04
N GLN A 442 20.74 -11.12 12.81
CA GLN A 442 22.20 -11.14 12.66
C GLN A 442 22.74 -11.83 11.40
N GLN A 443 21.96 -12.71 10.75
CA GLN A 443 22.47 -13.55 9.65
C GLN A 443 21.70 -13.38 8.35
N THR A 444 20.41 -13.70 8.32
CA THR A 444 19.60 -13.65 7.09
C THR A 444 18.25 -13.02 7.40
N GLY A 445 18.08 -11.76 7.01
CA GLY A 445 16.84 -11.02 7.24
C GLY A 445 15.83 -11.17 6.12
N ASP A 446 14.86 -10.26 6.09
CA ASP A 446 13.74 -10.29 5.16
C ASP A 446 14.21 -10.22 3.70
N PRO A 447 13.79 -11.15 2.82
CA PRO A 447 14.18 -11.14 1.41
C PRO A 447 13.44 -10.09 0.58
N ASN A 448 12.34 -9.52 1.09
CA ASN A 448 11.54 -8.54 0.36
C ASN A 448 12.27 -7.19 0.26
N GLY A 449 12.51 -6.74 -0.98
CA GLY A 449 13.18 -5.47 -1.28
C GLY A 449 12.50 -4.24 -0.67
N ARG A 450 11.18 -4.29 -0.40
CA ARG A 450 10.47 -3.21 0.31
C ARG A 450 10.85 -3.14 1.77
N HIS A 451 11.14 -4.27 2.41
CA HIS A 451 11.32 -4.35 3.86
C HIS A 451 12.78 -4.24 4.27
N ASN A 452 13.70 -4.62 3.39
CA ASN A 452 15.11 -4.66 3.68
C ASN A 452 15.97 -4.71 2.41
N ILE A 453 17.29 -4.62 2.56
CA ILE A 453 18.21 -5.14 1.54
C ILE A 453 17.97 -6.66 1.52
N PRO A 454 17.59 -7.26 0.38
CA PRO A 454 17.19 -8.66 0.33
C PRO A 454 18.17 -9.59 1.05
N GLY A 455 17.69 -10.26 2.10
CA GLY A 455 18.44 -11.25 2.87
C GLY A 455 19.48 -10.67 3.84
N ALA A 456 19.74 -9.37 3.86
CA ALA A 456 20.66 -8.76 4.83
C ALA A 456 20.10 -8.86 6.26
N PRO A 457 20.92 -8.96 7.32
CA PRO A 457 20.44 -8.95 8.70
C PRO A 457 19.60 -7.72 9.04
N MET A 458 18.52 -7.85 9.82
CA MET A 458 17.63 -6.74 10.18
C MET A 458 18.28 -5.70 11.11
N LEU A 459 19.27 -6.11 11.91
CA LEU A 459 20.06 -5.23 12.76
C LEU A 459 21.46 -5.04 12.18
N ASP A 460 22.06 -3.88 12.42
CA ASP A 460 23.49 -3.70 12.14
C ASP A 460 24.35 -4.56 13.08
N THR A 461 25.60 -4.82 12.68
CA THR A 461 26.52 -5.72 13.38
C THR A 461 26.71 -5.37 14.86
N TYR A 462 26.79 -4.09 15.21
CA TYR A 462 27.02 -3.67 16.60
C TYR A 462 25.76 -3.87 17.45
N THR A 463 24.61 -3.43 16.93
CA THR A 463 23.33 -3.60 17.62
C THR A 463 22.95 -5.07 17.74
N ALA A 464 23.22 -5.89 16.73
CA ALA A 464 23.01 -7.34 16.77
C ALA A 464 23.85 -8.02 17.86
N ALA A 465 25.14 -7.71 17.94
CA ALA A 465 26.03 -8.26 18.97
C ALA A 465 25.57 -7.89 20.38
N LEU A 466 25.18 -6.63 20.58
CA LEU A 466 24.62 -6.16 21.84
C LEU A 466 23.28 -6.80 22.17
N MET A 467 22.41 -7.01 21.17
CA MET A 467 21.12 -7.68 21.35
C MET A 467 21.33 -9.12 21.83
N VAL A 468 22.25 -9.87 21.21
CA VAL A 468 22.56 -11.26 21.61
C VAL A 468 23.05 -11.30 23.07
N LEU A 469 23.99 -10.42 23.45
CA LEU A 469 24.43 -10.29 24.85
C LEU A 469 23.26 -9.91 25.76
N GLY A 470 22.39 -9.01 25.31
CA GLY A 470 21.16 -8.62 26.02
C GLY A 470 20.21 -9.78 26.26
N VAL A 471 20.01 -10.66 25.27
CA VAL A 471 19.20 -11.89 25.40
C VAL A 471 19.83 -12.82 26.44
N LEU A 472 21.15 -13.05 26.38
CA LEU A 472 21.84 -13.91 27.35
C LEU A 472 21.71 -13.36 28.78
N LEU A 473 21.87 -12.04 28.95
CA LEU A 473 21.66 -11.37 30.24
C LEU A 473 20.20 -11.43 30.71
N ALA A 474 19.24 -11.24 29.80
CA ALA A 474 17.82 -11.32 30.11
C ALA A 474 17.42 -12.75 30.52
N LEU A 475 17.98 -13.79 29.88
CA LEU A 475 17.78 -15.19 30.24
C LEU A 475 18.33 -15.51 31.64
N ARG A 476 19.53 -15.00 31.98
CA ARG A 476 20.10 -15.12 33.34
C ARG A 476 19.16 -14.55 34.41
N TRP A 477 18.35 -13.55 34.06
CA TRP A 477 17.37 -12.94 34.95
C TRP A 477 15.94 -13.05 34.45
N VAL A 478 15.60 -14.20 33.84
CA VAL A 478 14.24 -14.43 33.31
C VAL A 478 13.18 -14.30 34.40
N TRP A 479 13.51 -14.63 35.65
CA TRP A 479 12.62 -14.48 36.81
C TRP A 479 12.62 -13.06 37.41
N ARG A 480 13.34 -12.10 36.83
CA ARG A 480 13.20 -10.69 37.20
C ARG A 480 12.23 -10.01 36.24
N PRO A 481 11.34 -9.13 36.72
CA PRO A 481 10.35 -8.46 35.89
C PRO A 481 10.91 -7.85 34.59
N ARG A 482 12.09 -7.22 34.65
CA ARG A 482 12.72 -6.60 33.48
C ARG A 482 13.14 -7.64 32.43
N GLY A 483 13.82 -8.72 32.85
CA GLY A 483 14.26 -9.78 31.95
C GLY A 483 13.07 -10.48 31.30
N LEU A 484 12.05 -10.82 32.09
CA LEU A 484 10.84 -11.45 31.58
C LEU A 484 10.10 -10.58 30.57
N LEU A 485 9.87 -9.29 30.88
CA LEU A 485 9.17 -8.37 29.98
C LEU A 485 9.85 -8.32 28.61
N LEU A 486 11.17 -8.17 28.58
CA LEU A 486 11.93 -8.07 27.33
C LEU A 486 11.88 -9.37 26.52
N LEU A 487 11.94 -10.53 27.17
CA LEU A 487 11.86 -11.83 26.49
C LEU A 487 10.46 -12.11 25.95
N LEU A 488 9.40 -11.85 26.74
CA LEU A 488 8.02 -11.99 26.30
C LEU A 488 7.72 -11.04 25.12
N TRP A 489 8.18 -9.80 25.20
CA TRP A 489 8.00 -8.80 24.13
C TRP A 489 8.83 -9.12 22.88
N LEU A 490 10.00 -9.75 23.01
CA LEU A 490 10.72 -10.21 21.83
C LEU A 490 9.99 -11.40 21.18
N LEU A 491 9.69 -12.44 21.96
CA LEU A 491 9.29 -13.75 21.42
C LEU A 491 7.82 -13.80 20.95
N ILE A 492 6.89 -13.15 21.64
CA ILE A 492 5.46 -13.28 21.32
C ILE A 492 5.10 -12.52 20.04
N PRO A 493 5.42 -11.23 19.88
CA PRO A 493 5.31 -10.55 18.58
C PRO A 493 6.08 -11.20 17.43
N LEU A 494 7.20 -11.89 17.70
CA LEU A 494 7.94 -12.64 16.67
C LEU A 494 7.08 -13.78 16.08
N LEU A 495 6.12 -14.33 16.84
CA LEU A 495 5.19 -15.35 16.37
C LEU A 495 4.37 -14.89 15.15
N GLY A 496 4.14 -13.58 14.99
CA GLY A 496 3.41 -13.03 13.83
C GLY A 496 4.09 -13.36 12.51
N GLY A 497 5.43 -13.40 12.48
CA GLY A 497 6.20 -13.85 11.33
C GLY A 497 6.33 -15.37 11.28
N ILE A 498 6.62 -16.01 12.42
CA ILE A 498 6.85 -17.47 12.51
C ILE A 498 5.62 -18.27 12.04
N LEU A 499 4.42 -17.84 12.41
CA LEU A 499 3.15 -18.51 12.08
C LEU A 499 2.61 -18.12 10.70
N SER A 500 3.38 -17.37 9.91
CA SER A 500 2.99 -16.94 8.57
C SER A 500 3.64 -17.79 7.47
N LEU A 501 3.39 -17.42 6.21
CA LEU A 501 3.85 -18.12 5.00
C LEU A 501 5.36 -18.38 5.03
N ASP A 502 5.75 -19.64 4.77
CA ASP A 502 7.12 -20.15 4.86
C ASP A 502 8.06 -19.63 3.76
N PHE A 503 7.53 -19.43 2.55
CA PHE A 503 8.26 -18.86 1.42
C PHE A 503 8.56 -17.36 1.58
N GLU A 504 7.81 -16.66 2.44
CA GLU A 504 8.07 -15.24 2.78
C GLU A 504 8.96 -15.09 4.03
N ALA A 505 9.31 -16.19 4.71
CA ALA A 505 10.07 -16.16 5.95
C ALA A 505 11.58 -15.94 5.70
N PRO A 506 12.27 -15.15 6.55
CA PRO A 506 11.72 -14.36 7.65
C PRO A 506 11.01 -13.10 7.16
N GLN A 507 9.94 -12.70 7.86
CA GLN A 507 9.10 -11.58 7.45
C GLN A 507 9.08 -10.50 8.53
N SER A 508 9.79 -9.41 8.27
CA SER A 508 10.06 -8.34 9.24
C SER A 508 8.91 -7.37 9.49
N LEU A 509 7.97 -7.25 8.55
CA LEU A 509 6.75 -6.46 8.68
C LEU A 509 5.79 -7.13 9.68
N ARG A 510 5.59 -8.45 9.59
CA ARG A 510 4.73 -9.23 10.50
C ARG A 510 5.37 -9.42 11.87
N SER A 511 6.70 -9.38 11.94
CA SER A 511 7.47 -9.39 13.20
C SER A 511 7.77 -7.99 13.76
N ILE A 512 7.18 -6.91 13.22
CA ILE A 512 7.53 -5.53 13.60
C ILE A 512 7.32 -5.21 15.10
N GLY A 513 6.41 -5.93 15.79
CA GLY A 513 6.23 -5.75 17.24
C GLY A 513 7.39 -6.29 18.10
N SER A 514 8.31 -7.06 17.51
CA SER A 514 9.55 -7.47 18.19
C SER A 514 10.64 -6.38 18.14
N LEU A 515 10.45 -5.36 17.29
CA LEU A 515 11.44 -4.31 17.01
C LEU A 515 11.84 -3.55 18.29
N PRO A 516 10.91 -3.00 19.11
CA PRO A 516 11.33 -2.26 20.31
C PRO A 516 12.07 -3.14 21.31
N ALA A 517 11.64 -4.39 21.49
CA ALA A 517 12.27 -5.34 22.40
C ALA A 517 13.70 -5.68 21.96
N ALA A 518 13.94 -5.90 20.67
CA ALA A 518 15.28 -6.18 20.14
C ALA A 518 16.26 -5.05 20.46
N TYR A 519 15.87 -3.79 20.21
CA TYR A 519 16.71 -2.63 20.53
C TYR A 519 16.82 -2.39 22.05
N LEU A 520 15.78 -2.63 22.84
CA LEU A 520 15.87 -2.54 24.31
C LEU A 520 16.82 -3.59 24.90
N LEU A 521 16.85 -4.80 24.34
CA LEU A 521 17.80 -5.84 24.69
C LEU A 521 19.23 -5.42 24.33
N ALA A 522 19.45 -4.77 23.18
CA ALA A 522 20.76 -4.21 22.84
C ALA A 522 21.23 -3.12 23.82
N MET A 523 20.31 -2.40 24.47
CA MET A 523 20.67 -1.42 25.50
C MET A 523 20.99 -2.04 26.88
N LEU A 524 20.60 -3.31 27.10
CA LEU A 524 20.73 -3.97 28.41
C LEU A 524 22.20 -4.18 28.84
N PRO A 525 23.14 -4.65 28.00
CA PRO A 525 24.55 -4.72 28.37
C PRO A 525 25.12 -3.34 28.74
N LEU A 526 24.75 -2.31 27.98
CA LEU A 526 25.19 -0.92 28.22
C LEU A 526 24.70 -0.38 29.56
N TYR A 527 23.53 -0.84 30.03
CA TYR A 527 23.04 -0.54 31.36
C TYR A 527 23.96 -1.08 32.46
N PHE A 528 24.42 -2.33 32.36
CA PHE A 528 25.35 -2.88 33.35
C PHE A 528 26.71 -2.19 33.30
N VAL A 529 27.27 -1.98 32.10
CA VAL A 529 28.53 -1.25 31.96
C VAL A 529 28.42 0.15 32.57
N ARG A 530 27.29 0.84 32.38
CA ARG A 530 27.05 2.14 33.00
C ARG A 530 26.96 2.09 34.52
N GLN A 531 26.34 1.05 35.08
CA GLN A 531 26.26 0.87 36.54
C GLN A 531 27.66 0.72 37.15
N GLU A 532 28.51 -0.09 36.54
CA GLU A 532 29.91 -0.24 36.95
C GLU A 532 30.70 1.08 36.76
N TRP A 533 30.55 1.73 35.59
CA TRP A 533 31.21 3.01 35.30
C TRP A 533 30.86 4.11 36.30
N ARG A 534 29.59 4.18 36.73
CA ARG A 534 29.13 5.14 37.74
C ARG A 534 29.82 4.92 39.08
N GLN A 535 30.08 3.68 39.46
CA GLN A 535 30.74 3.34 40.73
C GLN A 535 32.25 3.56 40.67
N SER A 536 32.91 3.26 39.55
CA SER A 536 34.37 3.30 39.44
C SER A 536 34.94 4.63 38.94
N VAL A 537 34.26 5.30 38.00
CA VAL A 537 34.83 6.44 37.24
C VAL A 537 34.11 7.75 37.53
N GLU A 538 32.77 7.76 37.61
CA GLU A 538 32.02 9.01 37.78
C GLU A 538 32.24 9.71 39.13
N GLY A 539 32.79 9.00 40.13
CA GLY A 539 33.26 9.62 41.38
C GLY A 539 34.37 10.65 41.18
N TYR A 540 35.18 10.48 40.13
CA TYR A 540 36.30 11.37 39.79
C TYR A 540 35.96 12.27 38.59
N PHE A 541 35.23 11.74 37.59
CA PHE A 541 34.89 12.47 36.37
C PHE A 541 33.39 12.33 36.04
N PRO A 542 32.54 13.24 36.54
CA PRO A 542 31.10 13.14 36.34
C PRO A 542 30.73 13.28 34.86
N ARG A 543 29.76 12.48 34.41
CA ARG A 543 29.21 12.50 33.04
C ARG A 543 30.22 12.11 31.96
N THR A 544 31.27 11.35 32.28
CA THR A 544 32.22 10.86 31.26
C THR A 544 31.68 9.71 30.43
N PHE A 545 30.68 8.97 30.91
CA PHE A 545 30.10 7.83 30.21
C PHE A 545 29.47 8.17 28.84
N VAL A 546 29.14 9.45 28.58
CA VAL A 546 28.61 9.86 27.27
C VAL A 546 29.63 9.68 26.15
N TRP A 547 30.93 9.83 26.41
CA TRP A 547 31.96 9.67 25.38
C TRP A 547 32.08 8.25 24.82
N PRO A 548 32.29 7.19 25.65
CA PRO A 548 32.29 5.82 25.14
C PRO A 548 30.94 5.42 24.54
N LEU A 549 29.82 5.94 25.08
CA LEU A 549 28.51 5.73 24.49
C LEU A 549 28.42 6.35 23.08
N LEU A 550 28.91 7.57 22.88
CA LEU A 550 28.93 8.22 21.57
C LEU A 550 29.87 7.50 20.59
N LEU A 551 31.03 7.03 21.05
CA LEU A 551 31.96 6.24 20.23
C LEU A 551 31.32 4.95 19.70
N LEU A 552 30.36 4.37 20.41
CA LEU A 552 29.58 3.23 19.95
C LEU A 552 28.39 3.64 19.07
N LEU A 553 27.67 4.70 19.43
CA LEU A 553 26.46 5.12 18.71
C LEU A 553 26.75 5.76 17.35
N ILE A 554 27.93 6.37 17.15
CA ILE A 554 28.33 6.96 15.86
C ILE A 554 28.46 5.88 14.77
N PRO A 555 29.21 4.77 14.96
CA PRO A 555 29.25 3.66 14.00
C PRO A 555 27.87 3.05 13.72
N ILE A 556 27.00 2.91 14.74
CA ILE A 556 25.61 2.42 14.56
C ILE A 556 24.82 3.38 13.67
N ALA A 557 24.91 4.68 13.91
CA ALA A 557 24.23 5.69 13.09
C ALA A 557 24.75 5.67 11.64
N TYR A 558 26.07 5.61 11.46
CA TYR A 558 26.68 5.57 10.14
C TYR A 558 26.34 4.30 9.36
N SER A 559 26.39 3.12 9.98
CA SER A 559 26.09 1.84 9.30
C SER A 559 24.64 1.79 8.83
N ASN A 560 23.70 2.18 9.68
CA ASN A 560 22.27 2.21 9.31
C ASN A 560 21.97 3.27 8.24
N TYR A 561 22.62 4.44 8.30
CA TYR A 561 22.56 5.45 7.25
C TYR A 561 23.09 4.92 5.91
N TYR A 562 24.29 4.35 5.91
CA TYR A 562 24.94 3.83 4.71
C TYR A 562 24.14 2.69 4.08
N ASP A 563 23.69 1.73 4.89
CA ASP A 563 22.88 0.62 4.40
C ASP A 563 21.56 1.10 3.79
N TYR A 564 20.89 2.09 4.38
CA TYR A 564 19.63 2.60 3.83
C TYR A 564 19.83 3.48 2.58
N PHE A 565 20.66 4.52 2.68
CA PHE A 565 20.76 5.56 1.66
C PHE A 565 21.76 5.23 0.54
N GLN A 566 22.63 4.24 0.72
CA GLN A 566 23.61 3.85 -0.30
C GLN A 566 23.42 2.42 -0.81
N ARG A 567 23.23 1.44 0.08
CA ARG A 567 23.08 0.04 -0.38
C ARG A 567 21.64 -0.28 -0.81
N TRP A 568 20.67 0.03 0.05
CA TRP A 568 19.26 -0.26 -0.22
C TRP A 568 18.71 0.64 -1.33
N ALA A 569 18.91 1.96 -1.23
CA ALA A 569 18.40 2.94 -2.18
C ALA A 569 18.84 2.72 -3.63
N TYR A 570 19.98 2.07 -3.84
CA TYR A 570 20.56 1.78 -5.16
C TYR A 570 20.57 0.28 -5.49
N SER A 571 19.73 -0.52 -4.81
CA SER A 571 19.56 -1.93 -5.14
C SER A 571 18.35 -2.12 -6.06
N PHE A 572 18.55 -2.85 -7.16
CA PHE A 572 17.47 -3.14 -8.11
C PHE A 572 16.25 -3.80 -7.44
N PRO A 573 16.38 -4.83 -6.57
CA PRO A 573 15.23 -5.44 -5.93
C PRO A 573 14.45 -4.48 -5.04
N ALA A 574 15.13 -3.58 -4.31
CA ALA A 574 14.42 -2.59 -3.51
C ALA A 574 13.69 -1.59 -4.40
N TRP A 575 14.37 -1.08 -5.43
CA TRP A 575 13.79 -0.12 -6.37
C TRP A 575 12.60 -0.68 -7.13
N SER A 576 12.67 -1.91 -7.66
CA SER A 576 11.58 -2.50 -8.44
C SER A 576 10.37 -2.94 -7.60
N SER A 577 10.55 -3.19 -6.29
CA SER A 577 9.48 -3.74 -5.44
C SER A 577 8.39 -2.73 -5.02
N PHE A 578 8.48 -1.46 -5.39
CA PHE A 578 7.51 -0.40 -5.01
C PHE A 578 6.49 -0.08 -6.12
N SER A 579 6.06 -1.08 -6.88
CA SER A 579 5.20 -0.89 -8.06
C SER A 579 5.79 0.15 -9.02
N THR A 580 7.07 -0.04 -9.32
CA THR A 580 7.90 0.92 -10.05
C THR A 580 7.52 0.99 -11.52
N ALA A 581 7.28 -0.14 -12.15
CA ALA A 581 6.83 -0.20 -13.55
C ALA A 581 5.46 0.51 -13.70
N GLU A 582 4.54 0.27 -12.76
CA GLU A 582 3.24 0.93 -12.70
C GLU A 582 3.37 2.44 -12.46
N THR A 583 4.30 2.86 -11.60
CA THR A 583 4.54 4.27 -11.34
C THR A 583 5.10 4.97 -12.57
N LEU A 584 6.05 4.36 -13.26
CA LEU A 584 6.61 4.87 -14.51
C LEU A 584 5.53 4.93 -15.59
N ALA A 585 4.73 3.87 -15.76
CA ALA A 585 3.61 3.86 -16.69
C ALA A 585 2.60 4.99 -16.42
N ALA A 586 2.23 5.23 -15.16
CA ALA A 586 1.38 6.36 -14.80
C ALA A 586 2.02 7.72 -15.09
N GLN A 587 3.34 7.85 -14.89
CA GLN A 587 4.08 9.07 -15.22
C GLN A 587 4.08 9.34 -16.72
N GLU A 588 4.30 8.30 -17.54
CA GLU A 588 4.19 8.39 -19.00
C GLU A 588 2.77 8.81 -19.39
N MET A 589 1.73 8.12 -18.92
CA MET A 589 0.33 8.45 -19.20
C MET A 589 -0.02 9.91 -18.84
N ASN A 590 0.50 10.41 -17.72
CA ASN A 590 0.29 11.79 -17.28
C ASN A 590 1.00 12.82 -18.16
N GLY A 591 2.17 12.47 -18.72
CA GLY A 591 2.93 13.30 -19.66
C GLY A 591 2.29 13.43 -21.06
N LEU A 592 1.41 12.50 -21.44
CA LEU A 592 0.77 12.50 -22.74
C LEU A 592 -0.36 13.55 -22.87
N ASN A 593 -0.50 14.12 -24.07
CA ASN A 593 -1.56 15.05 -24.42
C ASN A 593 -2.90 14.32 -24.67
N ALA A 594 -4.01 15.07 -24.73
CA ALA A 594 -5.35 14.51 -24.93
C ALA A 594 -5.62 13.97 -26.35
N GLN A 595 -4.72 14.23 -27.32
CA GLN A 595 -4.82 13.73 -28.70
C GLN A 595 -4.05 12.41 -28.91
N THR A 596 -3.43 11.87 -27.86
CA THR A 596 -2.68 10.62 -27.90
C THR A 596 -3.52 9.50 -27.33
N ASP A 597 -3.74 8.45 -28.11
CA ASP A 597 -4.45 7.26 -27.64
C ASP A 597 -3.46 6.32 -26.92
N ILE A 598 -3.85 5.85 -25.74
CA ILE A 598 -2.98 5.08 -24.84
C ILE A 598 -3.40 3.61 -24.89
N TYR A 599 -2.46 2.73 -25.18
CA TYR A 599 -2.62 1.28 -25.08
C TYR A 599 -1.78 0.76 -23.94
N LEU A 600 -2.42 0.03 -23.02
CA LEU A 600 -1.80 -0.41 -21.79
C LEU A 600 -1.97 -1.91 -21.65
N THR A 601 -0.87 -2.65 -21.48
CA THR A 601 -0.94 -4.09 -21.24
C THR A 601 -1.85 -4.44 -20.07
N SER A 602 -2.51 -5.60 -20.17
CA SER A 602 -3.45 -6.11 -19.18
C SER A 602 -2.85 -6.19 -17.76
N PHE A 603 -1.53 -6.32 -17.64
CA PHE A 603 -0.80 -6.29 -16.38
C PHE A 603 -0.98 -4.98 -15.60
N PHE A 604 -0.99 -3.83 -16.28
CA PHE A 604 -1.14 -2.52 -15.65
C PHE A 604 -2.61 -2.07 -15.56
N ALA A 605 -3.48 -2.61 -16.42
CA ALA A 605 -4.88 -2.20 -16.51
C ALA A 605 -5.61 -2.40 -15.15
N GLY A 606 -6.21 -1.33 -14.65
CA GLY A 606 -6.93 -1.32 -13.37
C GLY A 606 -6.06 -1.41 -12.12
N HIS A 607 -4.74 -1.41 -12.25
CA HIS A 607 -3.84 -1.50 -11.10
C HIS A 607 -4.00 -0.28 -10.17
N PRO A 608 -4.09 -0.43 -8.83
CA PRO A 608 -4.31 0.69 -7.91
C PRO A 608 -3.30 1.83 -8.03
N ALA A 609 -2.02 1.52 -8.25
CA ALA A 609 -0.99 2.54 -8.45
C ALA A 609 -1.26 3.41 -9.68
N ILE A 610 -1.68 2.82 -10.81
CA ILE A 610 -2.07 3.56 -12.02
C ILE A 610 -3.26 4.47 -11.69
N ASN A 611 -4.35 3.89 -11.17
CA ASN A 611 -5.58 4.63 -10.87
C ASN A 611 -5.36 5.77 -9.87
N PHE A 612 -4.52 5.57 -8.86
CA PHE A 612 -4.22 6.59 -7.86
C PHE A 612 -3.39 7.73 -8.45
N LEU A 613 -2.36 7.42 -9.24
CA LEU A 613 -1.42 8.39 -9.80
C LEU A 613 -1.98 9.16 -11.00
N THR A 614 -2.85 8.55 -11.81
CA THR A 614 -3.58 9.22 -12.89
C THR A 614 -4.91 9.82 -12.41
N GLN A 615 -5.27 9.59 -11.14
CA GLN A 615 -6.54 9.98 -10.52
C GLN A 615 -7.79 9.51 -11.29
N GLY A 616 -7.65 8.47 -12.13
CA GLY A 616 -8.72 7.97 -12.99
C GLY A 616 -9.07 8.89 -14.17
N GLU A 617 -8.27 9.92 -14.45
CA GLU A 617 -8.55 10.91 -15.50
C GLU A 617 -8.10 10.45 -16.90
N LYS A 618 -7.19 9.48 -16.97
CA LYS A 618 -6.62 8.99 -18.23
C LYS A 618 -7.40 7.78 -18.74
N GLN A 619 -7.98 7.92 -19.93
CA GLN A 619 -8.57 6.81 -20.68
C GLN A 619 -7.47 6.02 -21.38
N TYR A 620 -7.63 4.69 -21.45
CA TYR A 620 -6.70 3.81 -22.14
C TYR A 620 -7.44 2.59 -22.69
N THR A 621 -6.92 2.04 -23.77
CA THR A 621 -7.32 0.75 -24.32
C THR A 621 -6.46 -0.34 -23.69
N ARG A 622 -7.11 -1.35 -23.12
CA ARG A 622 -6.41 -2.50 -22.55
C ARG A 622 -5.88 -3.39 -23.69
N LEU A 623 -4.60 -3.70 -23.65
CA LEU A 623 -3.94 -4.64 -24.55
C LEU A 623 -3.77 -5.99 -23.85
N ASP A 624 -4.54 -6.99 -24.27
CA ASP A 624 -4.42 -8.35 -23.73
C ASP A 624 -3.19 -9.07 -24.28
N THR A 625 -2.64 -10.04 -23.52
CA THR A 625 -1.47 -10.83 -23.92
C THR A 625 -1.69 -11.64 -25.21
N THR A 626 -2.95 -11.86 -25.57
CA THR A 626 -3.36 -12.54 -26.81
C THR A 626 -3.54 -11.60 -28.00
N ALA A 627 -3.40 -10.28 -27.80
CA ALA A 627 -3.47 -9.32 -28.90
C ALA A 627 -2.51 -9.68 -30.03
N ARG A 628 -2.94 -9.38 -31.25
CA ARG A 628 -2.21 -9.65 -32.50
C ARG A 628 -2.05 -8.34 -33.24
N PHE A 629 -0.86 -8.11 -33.76
CA PHE A 629 -0.54 -6.94 -34.55
C PHE A 629 -0.58 -7.28 -36.06
N PRO A 630 -0.92 -6.32 -36.93
CA PRO A 630 -1.25 -4.93 -36.62
C PRO A 630 -2.59 -4.80 -35.86
N LEU A 631 -2.67 -3.80 -34.99
CA LEU A 631 -3.94 -3.43 -34.37
C LEU A 631 -4.64 -2.41 -35.29
N PRO A 632 -5.98 -2.36 -35.30
CA PRO A 632 -6.73 -1.30 -35.97
C PRO A 632 -6.53 0.01 -35.22
N LEU A 633 -5.47 0.73 -35.57
CA LEU A 633 -5.11 2.00 -34.93
C LEU A 633 -5.84 3.18 -35.61
N PRO A 634 -6.05 4.30 -34.88
CA PRO A 634 -6.57 5.52 -35.49
C PRO A 634 -5.51 6.15 -36.41
N PRO A 635 -5.85 6.49 -37.67
CA PRO A 635 -4.87 6.99 -38.63
C PRO A 635 -4.45 8.44 -38.41
N ASP A 636 -5.19 9.20 -37.59
CA ASP A 636 -5.02 10.64 -37.39
C ASP A 636 -4.44 11.02 -36.02
N LYS A 637 -4.18 10.03 -35.15
CA LYS A 637 -3.71 10.25 -33.79
C LYS A 637 -2.37 9.57 -33.53
N ALA A 638 -1.60 10.19 -32.65
CA ALA A 638 -0.45 9.52 -32.06
C ALA A 638 -0.93 8.40 -31.13
N VAL A 639 -0.21 7.28 -31.13
CA VAL A 639 -0.49 6.14 -30.27
C VAL A 639 0.72 5.87 -29.39
N VAL A 640 0.48 5.66 -28.09
CA VAL A 640 1.52 5.23 -27.16
C VAL A 640 1.13 3.90 -26.56
N MET A 641 2.01 2.91 -26.71
CA MET A 641 1.82 1.57 -26.17
C MET A 641 2.79 1.32 -25.02
N ILE A 642 2.26 0.91 -23.87
CA ILE A 642 3.02 0.72 -22.63
C ILE A 642 3.00 -0.76 -22.23
N PHE A 643 4.18 -1.36 -22.20
CA PHE A 643 4.40 -2.79 -22.00
C PHE A 643 5.18 -3.09 -20.72
N ASN A 644 4.81 -4.18 -20.05
CA ASN A 644 5.60 -4.76 -18.98
C ASN A 644 6.72 -5.65 -19.56
N THR A 645 7.69 -6.05 -18.74
CA THR A 645 8.84 -6.83 -19.21
C THR A 645 8.50 -8.22 -19.73
N GLU A 646 7.36 -8.78 -19.33
CA GLU A 646 6.89 -10.11 -19.78
C GLU A 646 6.29 -10.08 -21.19
N THR A 647 5.99 -8.90 -21.75
CA THR A 647 5.40 -8.74 -23.09
C THR A 647 6.43 -8.29 -24.12
N ARG A 648 7.70 -8.69 -23.96
CA ARG A 648 8.79 -8.32 -24.87
C ARG A 648 8.51 -8.70 -26.33
N ASP A 649 7.85 -9.82 -26.58
CA ASP A 649 7.53 -10.25 -27.94
C ASP A 649 6.58 -9.29 -28.65
N MET A 650 5.69 -8.61 -27.91
CA MET A 650 4.85 -7.55 -28.47
C MET A 650 5.68 -6.34 -28.87
N LEU A 651 6.70 -6.00 -28.09
CA LEU A 651 7.62 -4.92 -28.46
C LEU A 651 8.39 -5.27 -29.73
N ASP A 652 8.80 -6.52 -29.89
CA ASP A 652 9.50 -7.00 -31.08
C ASP A 652 8.58 -7.02 -32.32
N ASP A 653 7.29 -7.33 -32.15
CA ASP A 653 6.27 -7.12 -33.20
C ASP A 653 6.17 -5.65 -33.60
N ILE A 654 6.14 -4.72 -32.63
CA ILE A 654 6.11 -3.29 -32.91
C ILE A 654 7.38 -2.83 -33.63
N ARG A 655 8.57 -3.29 -33.23
CA ARG A 655 9.84 -3.00 -33.92
C ARG A 655 9.83 -3.46 -35.37
N ARG A 656 9.26 -4.63 -35.62
CA ARG A 656 9.15 -5.21 -36.96
C ARG A 656 8.17 -4.42 -37.81
N LEU A 657 7.00 -4.08 -37.26
CA LEU A 657 5.93 -3.41 -38.00
C LEU A 657 6.17 -1.92 -38.21
N TYR A 658 6.70 -1.24 -37.19
CA TYR A 658 6.92 0.19 -37.15
C TYR A 658 8.40 0.48 -36.89
N PRO A 659 9.29 0.27 -37.87
CA PRO A 659 10.74 0.41 -37.68
C PRO A 659 11.18 1.85 -37.33
N ASN A 660 10.34 2.84 -37.64
CA ASN A 660 10.58 4.25 -37.33
C ASN A 660 10.03 4.68 -35.97
N ALA A 661 9.29 3.81 -35.27
CA ALA A 661 8.73 4.10 -33.96
C ALA A 661 9.83 4.39 -32.93
N ALA A 662 9.62 5.42 -32.11
CA ALA A 662 10.50 5.67 -30.98
C ALA A 662 10.16 4.68 -29.85
N ILE A 663 11.16 3.94 -29.37
CA ILE A 663 11.00 2.93 -28.33
C ILE A 663 11.93 3.24 -27.17
N ASP A 664 11.33 3.41 -25.99
CA ASP A 664 12.03 3.64 -24.74
C ASP A 664 12.05 2.36 -23.88
N GLU A 665 13.25 1.91 -23.51
CA GLU A 665 13.44 0.85 -22.50
C GLU A 665 13.83 1.49 -21.17
N ILE A 666 12.88 1.59 -20.25
CA ILE A 666 13.04 2.35 -19.01
C ILE A 666 13.51 1.43 -17.88
N GLY A 667 14.71 1.71 -17.36
CA GLY A 667 15.34 0.98 -16.26
C GLY A 667 15.69 1.87 -15.06
N PRO A 668 16.36 1.29 -14.04
CA PRO A 668 16.78 2.05 -12.86
C PRO A 668 17.82 3.12 -13.21
N PRO A 669 17.81 4.29 -12.53
CA PRO A 669 18.73 5.40 -12.81
C PRO A 669 20.20 5.11 -12.45
N PHE A 670 20.46 3.99 -11.77
CA PHE A 670 21.79 3.53 -11.37
C PHE A 670 22.29 2.33 -12.20
N GLY A 671 21.59 1.97 -13.28
CA GLY A 671 21.91 0.82 -14.12
C GLY A 671 21.26 -0.47 -13.64
N GLY A 672 20.82 -1.30 -14.59
CA GLY A 672 20.07 -2.54 -14.36
C GLY A 672 19.14 -2.84 -15.53
N PRO A 673 18.41 -3.98 -15.49
CA PRO A 673 17.49 -4.32 -16.56
C PRO A 673 16.29 -3.35 -16.60
N PRO A 674 15.70 -3.12 -17.80
CA PRO A 674 14.48 -2.34 -17.93
C PRO A 674 13.32 -3.01 -17.19
N VAL A 675 12.37 -2.20 -16.72
CA VAL A 675 11.14 -2.64 -16.04
C VAL A 675 9.88 -2.20 -16.78
N LEU A 676 10.02 -1.34 -17.79
CA LEU A 676 8.95 -0.82 -18.61
C LEU A 676 9.46 -0.60 -20.03
N PHE A 677 8.64 -0.93 -21.03
CA PHE A 677 8.88 -0.56 -22.42
C PHE A 677 7.76 0.34 -22.90
N VAL A 678 8.10 1.37 -23.67
CA VAL A 678 7.14 2.33 -24.21
C VAL A 678 7.43 2.49 -25.70
N ALA A 679 6.41 2.29 -26.53
CA ALA A 679 6.49 2.55 -27.96
C ALA A 679 5.62 3.76 -28.32
N HIS A 680 6.23 4.72 -29.01
CA HIS A 680 5.59 5.94 -29.49
C HIS A 680 5.44 5.84 -31.02
N LEU A 681 4.18 5.84 -31.47
CA LEU A 681 3.79 5.81 -32.87
C LEU A 681 3.19 7.16 -33.25
N THR A 682 3.74 7.78 -34.29
CA THR A 682 3.16 8.96 -34.92
C THR A 682 2.08 8.54 -35.93
N PRO A 683 1.18 9.46 -36.33
CA PRO A 683 0.24 9.19 -37.42
C PRO A 683 0.93 8.76 -38.72
N ILE A 684 2.17 9.21 -38.95
CA ILE A 684 2.97 8.82 -40.12
C ILE A 684 3.41 7.36 -39.99
N ASP A 685 3.94 6.95 -38.83
CA ASP A 685 4.34 5.55 -38.60
C ASP A 685 3.17 4.58 -38.80
N ILE A 686 1.96 4.98 -38.40
CA ILE A 686 0.73 4.20 -38.59
C ILE A 686 0.35 4.15 -40.08
N ALA A 687 0.29 5.30 -40.74
CA ALA A 687 -0.08 5.39 -42.15
C ALA A 687 0.92 4.70 -43.09
N ASP A 688 2.21 4.63 -42.72
CA ASP A 688 3.27 4.01 -43.52
C ASP A 688 2.98 2.55 -43.85
N ILE A 689 2.28 1.82 -42.97
CA ILE A 689 1.93 0.41 -43.19
C ILE A 689 0.50 0.19 -43.69
N GLU A 690 -0.36 1.22 -43.71
CA GLU A 690 -1.77 1.11 -44.07
C GLU A 690 -2.02 1.30 -45.59
N GLY A 691 -3.05 0.63 -46.12
CA GLY A 691 -3.44 0.69 -47.53
C GLY A 691 -2.90 -0.47 -48.36
N LEU A 692 -2.95 -0.32 -49.68
CA LEU A 692 -2.47 -1.32 -50.65
C LEU A 692 -1.50 -0.69 -51.64
N MET A 693 -0.53 -1.49 -52.10
CA MET A 693 0.40 -1.05 -53.14
C MET A 693 -0.26 -1.21 -54.51
N GLY A 694 -0.54 -0.10 -55.19
CA GLY A 694 -1.10 -0.06 -56.53
C GLY A 694 -0.01 0.07 -57.61
N ALA A 695 0.08 -0.93 -58.48
CA ALA A 695 0.91 -0.92 -59.68
C ALA A 695 0.05 -0.59 -60.91
N TYR A 696 0.33 0.54 -61.56
CA TYR A 696 -0.46 1.09 -62.67
C TYR A 696 0.29 0.90 -63.99
N TYR A 697 -0.35 0.24 -64.95
CA TYR A 697 0.21 -0.13 -66.24
C TYR A 697 -0.43 0.69 -67.37
N PRO A 698 0.32 1.13 -68.38
CA PRO A 698 -0.22 1.87 -69.52
C PRO A 698 -0.97 0.99 -70.54
N THR A 699 -1.15 -0.30 -70.23
CA THR A 699 -1.93 -1.28 -71.01
C THR A 699 -3.17 -1.71 -70.23
N ASP A 700 -4.13 -2.35 -70.87
CA ASP A 700 -5.37 -2.87 -70.26
C ASP A 700 -5.28 -4.32 -69.76
N ASP A 701 -4.09 -4.94 -69.85
CA ASP A 701 -3.86 -6.37 -69.58
C ASP A 701 -2.82 -6.63 -68.47
N TRP A 702 -2.47 -5.62 -67.67
CA TRP A 702 -1.46 -5.66 -66.60
C TRP A 702 -0.08 -6.15 -67.06
N SER A 703 0.27 -5.92 -68.34
CA SER A 703 1.54 -6.36 -68.91
C SER A 703 2.62 -5.26 -68.91
N GLY A 704 3.88 -5.70 -68.91
CA GLY A 704 5.04 -4.81 -68.92
C GLY A 704 5.35 -4.21 -67.54
N PRO A 705 6.31 -3.28 -67.44
CA PRO A 705 6.64 -2.59 -66.20
C PRO A 705 5.54 -1.56 -65.83
N PRO A 706 5.19 -1.41 -64.54
CA PRO A 706 4.24 -0.38 -64.13
C PRO A 706 4.82 1.02 -64.39
N ALA A 707 4.00 1.91 -64.96
CA ALA A 707 4.34 3.31 -65.20
C ALA A 707 4.26 4.17 -63.92
N LEU A 708 3.46 3.73 -62.94
CA LEU A 708 3.32 4.37 -61.64
C LEU A 708 3.14 3.28 -60.58
N MET A 709 3.84 3.41 -59.46
CA MET A 709 3.55 2.65 -58.24
C MET A 709 3.27 3.64 -57.12
N ARG A 710 2.17 3.42 -56.38
CA ARG A 710 1.85 4.22 -55.20
C ARG A 710 1.05 3.41 -54.19
N GLN A 711 1.15 3.78 -52.94
CA GLN A 711 0.33 3.24 -51.86
C GLN A 711 -0.99 4.02 -51.80
N ASP A 712 -2.09 3.30 -51.90
CA ASP A 712 -3.44 3.86 -51.82
C ASP A 712 -4.06 3.42 -50.49
N ALA A 713 -4.29 4.39 -49.58
CA ALA A 713 -4.81 4.12 -48.24
C ALA A 713 -6.20 3.48 -48.25
N THR A 714 -7.05 3.88 -49.20
CA THR A 714 -8.36 3.26 -49.46
C THR A 714 -8.59 3.16 -50.96
N LEU A 715 -9.43 2.21 -51.36
CA LEU A 715 -9.80 2.02 -52.76
C LEU A 715 -11.11 2.74 -53.06
N ARG A 716 -11.01 4.05 -53.32
CA ARG A 716 -12.13 4.90 -53.75
C ARG A 716 -11.63 5.99 -54.71
N PHE A 717 -11.96 5.87 -55.99
CA PHE A 717 -11.50 6.77 -57.04
C PHE A 717 -12.64 7.20 -57.96
N ASP A 718 -12.52 8.38 -58.57
CA ASP A 718 -13.33 8.81 -59.71
C ASP A 718 -12.39 9.15 -60.88
N TRP A 719 -12.21 8.19 -61.79
CA TRP A 719 -11.30 8.32 -62.92
C TRP A 719 -11.84 9.22 -64.04
N ARG A 720 -13.06 9.75 -63.93
CA ARG A 720 -13.55 10.78 -64.89
C ARG A 720 -12.76 12.08 -64.77
N SER A 721 -12.30 12.40 -63.56
CA SER A 721 -11.60 13.64 -63.25
C SER A 721 -10.17 13.41 -62.74
N GLN A 722 -9.85 12.21 -62.25
CA GLN A 722 -8.58 11.91 -61.59
C GLN A 722 -7.97 10.59 -62.08
N ALA A 723 -7.98 10.37 -63.40
CA ALA A 723 -7.30 9.23 -64.00
C ALA A 723 -5.78 9.30 -63.73
N PRO A 724 -5.16 8.25 -63.17
CA PRO A 724 -3.72 8.23 -62.86
C PRO A 724 -2.84 8.12 -64.11
N LEU A 725 -3.36 7.53 -65.18
CA LEU A 725 -2.71 7.38 -66.48
C LEU A 725 -3.72 7.68 -67.61
N ALA A 726 -3.22 7.83 -68.84
CA ALA A 726 -4.08 7.93 -70.02
C ALA A 726 -4.86 6.62 -70.21
N MET A 727 -6.15 6.72 -70.54
CA MET A 727 -6.99 5.55 -70.79
C MET A 727 -6.75 4.95 -72.19
N PRO A 728 -6.88 3.62 -72.36
CA PRO A 728 -7.06 2.64 -71.30
C PRO A 728 -5.75 2.40 -70.52
N PHE A 729 -5.87 2.16 -69.23
CA PHE A 729 -4.77 1.70 -68.37
C PHE A 729 -5.27 0.52 -67.54
N SER A 730 -4.42 -0.14 -66.80
CA SER A 730 -4.83 -1.17 -65.83
C SER A 730 -4.07 -0.97 -64.53
N VAL A 731 -4.63 -1.47 -63.43
CA VAL A 731 -4.05 -1.35 -62.10
C VAL A 731 -4.22 -2.65 -61.33
N GLU A 732 -3.18 -3.02 -60.60
CA GLU A 732 -3.17 -4.11 -59.65
C GLU A 732 -2.82 -3.57 -58.27
N TRP A 733 -3.73 -3.73 -57.31
CA TRP A 733 -3.47 -3.50 -55.89
C TRP A 733 -3.19 -4.83 -55.21
N GLU A 734 -2.12 -4.89 -54.43
CA GLU A 734 -1.72 -6.05 -53.63
C GLU A 734 -1.36 -5.65 -52.20
N GLY A 735 -1.70 -6.51 -51.25
CA GLY A 735 -1.35 -6.34 -49.84
C GLY A 735 -2.09 -7.34 -48.94
N VAL A 736 -2.36 -6.92 -47.72
CA VAL A 736 -2.99 -7.71 -46.67
C VAL A 736 -4.31 -7.08 -46.25
N LEU A 737 -5.35 -7.89 -46.11
CA LEU A 737 -6.63 -7.53 -45.50
C LEU A 737 -6.68 -8.09 -44.07
N HIS A 738 -6.79 -7.23 -43.07
CA HIS A 738 -7.02 -7.62 -41.69
C HIS A 738 -8.51 -7.74 -41.39
N VAL A 739 -8.90 -8.87 -40.80
CA VAL A 739 -10.27 -9.19 -40.43
C VAL A 739 -10.39 -9.30 -38.91
N GLU A 740 -11.26 -8.50 -38.28
CA GLU A 740 -11.44 -8.52 -36.82
C GLU A 740 -12.42 -9.58 -36.32
N THR A 741 -13.42 -9.90 -37.16
CA THR A 741 -14.55 -10.76 -36.80
C THR A 741 -14.50 -12.03 -37.63
N TYR A 742 -14.65 -13.21 -37.02
CA TYR A 742 -14.83 -14.44 -37.80
C TYR A 742 -16.25 -14.51 -38.39
N GLY A 743 -16.37 -14.87 -39.68
CA GLY A 743 -17.66 -15.14 -40.31
C GLY A 743 -17.74 -14.73 -41.78
N GLU A 744 -18.96 -14.74 -42.32
CA GLU A 744 -19.24 -14.37 -43.72
C GLU A 744 -19.05 -12.86 -43.93
N HIS A 745 -18.03 -12.50 -44.72
CA HIS A 745 -17.80 -11.15 -45.21
C HIS A 745 -18.31 -11.05 -46.64
N ARG A 746 -19.09 -10.00 -46.94
CA ARG A 746 -19.54 -9.74 -48.31
C ARG A 746 -18.80 -8.55 -48.89
N PHE A 747 -18.10 -8.75 -50.00
CA PHE A 747 -17.37 -7.70 -50.71
C PHE A 747 -18.22 -7.15 -51.86
N PHE A 748 -18.06 -5.86 -52.12
CA PHE A 748 -18.72 -5.10 -53.18
C PHE A 748 -17.66 -4.33 -53.95
N VAL A 749 -17.53 -4.60 -55.24
CA VAL A 749 -16.60 -3.90 -56.12
C VAL A 749 -17.40 -3.17 -57.19
N GLN A 750 -17.25 -1.86 -57.22
CA GLN A 750 -17.70 -1.02 -58.32
C GLN A 750 -16.48 -0.65 -59.16
N ALA A 751 -16.53 -0.88 -60.46
CA ALA A 751 -15.48 -0.52 -61.40
C ALA A 751 -16.07 -0.09 -62.75
N PRO A 752 -15.44 0.84 -63.49
CA PRO A 752 -15.97 1.34 -64.76
C PRO A 752 -15.70 0.40 -65.95
N ALA A 753 -14.87 -0.62 -65.76
CA ALA A 753 -14.54 -1.65 -66.73
C ALA A 753 -14.25 -2.98 -66.00
N TYR A 754 -13.62 -3.94 -66.68
CA TYR A 754 -13.35 -5.27 -66.14
C TYR A 754 -12.47 -5.23 -64.89
N MET A 755 -12.78 -6.10 -63.91
CA MET A 755 -12.01 -6.26 -62.67
C MET A 755 -11.94 -7.72 -62.20
N GLU A 756 -11.02 -7.97 -61.26
CA GLU A 756 -10.91 -9.23 -60.53
C GLU A 756 -10.53 -8.97 -59.06
N LEU A 757 -11.24 -9.56 -58.10
CA LEU A 757 -10.89 -9.54 -56.67
C LEU A 757 -10.48 -10.94 -56.23
N TYR A 758 -9.32 -11.03 -55.58
CA TYR A 758 -8.80 -12.24 -54.95
C TYR A 758 -8.66 -12.01 -53.45
N ILE A 759 -9.07 -13.01 -52.66
CA ILE A 759 -8.80 -13.10 -51.23
C ILE A 759 -8.10 -14.45 -50.99
N GLY A 760 -6.89 -14.41 -50.43
CA GLY A 760 -5.99 -15.57 -50.48
C GLY A 760 -5.66 -15.94 -51.94
N GLU A 761 -5.83 -17.22 -52.27
CA GLU A 761 -5.69 -17.73 -53.64
C GLU A 761 -7.03 -17.79 -54.40
N GLU A 762 -8.15 -17.47 -53.74
CA GLU A 762 -9.49 -17.59 -54.32
C GLU A 762 -9.87 -16.35 -55.14
N LYS A 763 -10.21 -16.55 -56.43
CA LYS A 763 -10.79 -15.50 -57.27
C LYS A 763 -12.28 -15.33 -56.93
N LEU A 764 -12.57 -14.36 -56.08
CA LEU A 764 -13.90 -14.14 -55.51
C LEU A 764 -14.84 -13.38 -56.46
N ILE A 765 -14.32 -12.40 -57.20
CA ILE A 765 -15.09 -11.60 -58.17
C ILE A 765 -14.32 -11.54 -59.49
N SER A 766 -15.03 -11.63 -60.62
CA SER A 766 -14.49 -11.41 -61.96
C SER A 766 -15.60 -10.96 -62.91
N GLY A 767 -15.46 -9.83 -63.58
CA GLY A 767 -16.48 -9.32 -64.50
C GLY A 767 -16.45 -7.80 -64.69
N GLU A 768 -17.54 -7.24 -65.21
CA GLU A 768 -17.75 -5.80 -65.40
C GLU A 768 -18.92 -5.29 -64.55
N GLY A 769 -18.94 -3.98 -64.28
CA GLY A 769 -20.00 -3.32 -63.50
C GLY A 769 -19.92 -3.59 -62.00
N ASP A 770 -21.03 -3.30 -61.30
CA ASP A 770 -21.12 -3.49 -59.84
C ASP A 770 -21.28 -4.99 -59.53
N GLN A 771 -20.30 -5.57 -58.83
CA GLN A 771 -20.29 -6.97 -58.43
C GLN A 771 -20.25 -7.13 -56.92
N ALA A 772 -20.75 -8.27 -56.42
CA ALA A 772 -20.67 -8.61 -55.01
C ALA A 772 -20.57 -10.12 -54.79
N ALA A 773 -19.76 -10.53 -53.82
CA ALA A 773 -19.55 -11.93 -53.46
C ALA A 773 -19.25 -12.06 -51.96
N GLY A 774 -19.53 -13.24 -51.39
CA GLY A 774 -19.36 -13.52 -49.95
C GLY A 774 -18.33 -14.62 -49.72
N LEU A 775 -17.54 -14.49 -48.65
CA LEU A 775 -16.53 -15.46 -48.23
C LEU A 775 -16.48 -15.53 -46.70
N VAL A 776 -16.40 -16.73 -46.13
CA VAL A 776 -16.18 -16.90 -44.69
C VAL A 776 -14.71 -16.71 -44.38
N LEU A 777 -14.38 -15.69 -43.59
CA LEU A 777 -13.01 -15.35 -43.23
C LEU A 777 -12.74 -15.62 -41.75
N ALA A 778 -11.55 -16.16 -41.49
CA ALA A 778 -10.96 -16.21 -40.15
C ALA A 778 -10.59 -14.81 -39.67
N LYS A 779 -10.58 -14.59 -38.35
CA LYS A 779 -9.98 -13.38 -37.78
C LYS A 779 -8.46 -13.34 -38.08
N GLY A 780 -7.91 -12.21 -38.45
CA GLY A 780 -6.49 -12.03 -38.75
C GLY A 780 -6.21 -11.63 -40.20
N ASP A 781 -4.99 -11.89 -40.66
CA ASP A 781 -4.43 -11.32 -41.88
C ASP A 781 -4.61 -12.25 -43.09
N HIS A 782 -5.25 -11.76 -44.15
CA HIS A 782 -5.47 -12.47 -45.41
C HIS A 782 -4.77 -11.76 -46.56
N ALA A 783 -4.26 -12.48 -47.56
CA ALA A 783 -3.80 -11.80 -48.79
C ALA A 783 -5.00 -11.22 -49.54
N ILE A 784 -4.85 -10.01 -50.09
CA ILE A 784 -5.84 -9.39 -50.95
C ILE A 784 -5.18 -8.88 -52.24
N ARG A 785 -5.83 -9.13 -53.38
CA ARG A 785 -5.43 -8.57 -54.67
C ARG A 785 -6.64 -8.09 -55.45
N LEU A 786 -6.63 -6.84 -55.91
CA LEU A 786 -7.65 -6.28 -56.79
C LEU A 786 -7.01 -5.84 -58.10
N ARG A 787 -7.51 -6.37 -59.22
CA ARG A 787 -7.14 -5.95 -60.57
C ARG A 787 -8.30 -5.20 -61.19
N ALA A 788 -8.04 -4.08 -61.85
CA ALA A 788 -9.07 -3.34 -62.58
C ALA A 788 -8.52 -2.69 -63.85
N VAL A 789 -9.33 -2.64 -64.90
CA VAL A 789 -9.09 -1.85 -66.11
C VAL A 789 -9.64 -0.44 -65.90
N GLY A 790 -8.85 0.56 -66.29
CA GLY A 790 -9.18 1.97 -66.24
C GLY A 790 -10.23 2.36 -67.28
N GLY A 791 -11.34 2.93 -66.82
CA GLY A 791 -12.41 3.48 -67.65
C GLY A 791 -13.04 4.73 -67.03
N PRO A 792 -13.88 5.48 -67.76
CA PRO A 792 -14.47 6.73 -67.28
C PRO A 792 -15.59 6.50 -66.25
N GLY A 793 -15.25 6.29 -64.98
CA GLY A 793 -16.21 6.15 -63.90
C GLY A 793 -15.60 5.90 -62.52
N PRO A 794 -16.44 5.60 -61.52
CA PRO A 794 -15.99 5.34 -60.15
C PRO A 794 -15.37 3.95 -60.01
N LEU A 795 -14.35 3.84 -59.16
CA LEU A 795 -13.88 2.58 -58.61
C LEU A 795 -14.01 2.61 -57.08
N SER A 796 -14.61 1.59 -56.47
CA SER A 796 -14.62 1.45 -55.01
C SER A 796 -14.66 0.00 -54.53
N LEU A 797 -13.93 -0.29 -53.45
CA LEU A 797 -14.01 -1.54 -52.71
C LEU A 797 -14.69 -1.31 -51.35
N SER A 798 -15.86 -1.91 -51.18
CA SER A 798 -16.63 -1.89 -49.92
C SER A 798 -16.85 -3.31 -49.43
N TRP A 799 -17.13 -3.46 -48.14
CA TRP A 799 -17.46 -4.76 -47.55
C TRP A 799 -18.62 -4.65 -46.56
N ARG A 800 -19.21 -5.79 -46.21
CA ARG A 800 -20.11 -5.96 -45.08
C ARG A 800 -19.56 -7.08 -44.21
N PRO A 801 -18.87 -6.75 -43.10
CA PRO A 801 -18.51 -7.71 -42.07
C PRO A 801 -19.74 -8.38 -41.44
N PRO A 802 -19.57 -9.52 -40.74
CA PRO A 802 -20.68 -10.21 -40.08
C PRO A 802 -21.40 -9.37 -39.02
N ASP A 803 -20.68 -8.44 -38.39
CA ASP A 803 -21.09 -7.66 -37.23
C ASP A 803 -21.47 -6.20 -37.55
N ARG A 804 -21.35 -5.76 -38.81
CA ARG A 804 -21.49 -4.35 -39.21
C ARG A 804 -22.26 -4.19 -40.52
N ASP A 805 -22.73 -2.97 -40.77
CA ASP A 805 -23.34 -2.59 -42.04
C ASP A 805 -22.29 -2.43 -43.16
N ILE A 806 -22.76 -2.25 -44.40
CA ILE A 806 -21.87 -2.03 -45.55
C ILE A 806 -21.07 -0.74 -45.35
N GLU A 807 -19.75 -0.83 -45.48
CA GLU A 807 -18.83 0.30 -45.41
C GLU A 807 -17.72 0.19 -46.47
N LEU A 808 -17.08 1.32 -46.78
CA LEU A 808 -15.82 1.29 -47.54
C LEU A 808 -14.78 0.51 -46.72
N VAL A 809 -14.01 -0.38 -47.34
CA VAL A 809 -12.94 -1.07 -46.61
C VAL A 809 -11.96 -0.01 -46.09
N PRO A 810 -11.81 0.13 -44.76
CA PRO A 810 -11.03 1.23 -44.17
C PRO A 810 -9.52 0.99 -44.33
N SER A 811 -8.73 2.06 -44.24
CA SER A 811 -7.27 1.97 -44.38
C SER A 811 -6.63 1.08 -43.33
N ASN A 812 -7.13 1.12 -42.09
CA ASN A 812 -6.68 0.27 -40.99
C ASN A 812 -7.15 -1.20 -41.07
N ALA A 813 -7.81 -1.59 -42.17
CA ALA A 813 -8.04 -2.99 -42.53
C ALA A 813 -7.15 -3.44 -43.69
N LEU A 814 -6.39 -2.53 -44.32
CA LEU A 814 -5.53 -2.82 -45.47
C LEU A 814 -4.08 -2.53 -45.09
N TYR A 815 -3.16 -3.42 -45.42
CA TYR A 815 -1.77 -3.26 -45.06
C TYR A 815 -0.79 -3.64 -46.18
N VAL A 816 0.37 -2.98 -46.16
CA VAL A 816 1.53 -3.27 -46.99
C VAL A 816 2.67 -3.87 -46.15
N PRO A 817 3.76 -4.40 -46.75
CA PRO A 817 4.92 -4.86 -45.99
C PRO A 817 5.43 -3.77 -45.01
N PRO A 818 5.83 -4.12 -43.78
CA PRO A 818 6.22 -5.46 -43.30
C PRO A 818 5.08 -6.32 -42.72
N VAL A 819 3.81 -5.90 -42.84
CA VAL A 819 2.67 -6.76 -42.51
C VAL A 819 2.63 -7.92 -43.50
N THR A 820 2.35 -9.12 -42.99
CA THR A 820 2.29 -10.36 -43.79
C THR A 820 1.06 -11.14 -43.42
N ASN A 821 0.50 -11.89 -44.35
CA ASN A 821 -0.58 -12.86 -44.12
C ASN A 821 -0.06 -14.24 -43.64
N ASN A 822 1.12 -14.29 -43.03
CA ASN A 822 1.71 -15.53 -42.53
C ASN A 822 1.10 -15.92 -41.18
N GLY A 823 0.85 -17.22 -40.98
CA GLY A 823 0.36 -17.77 -39.72
C GLY A 823 -0.29 -19.13 -39.92
N LEU A 824 -0.75 -19.73 -38.83
CA LEU A 824 -1.54 -20.95 -38.85
C LEU A 824 -3.01 -20.64 -38.60
N LEU A 825 -3.90 -21.28 -39.36
CA LEU A 825 -5.34 -21.18 -39.17
C LEU A 825 -5.75 -22.03 -37.96
N GLY A 826 -6.06 -21.38 -36.84
CA GLY A 826 -6.62 -21.96 -35.63
C GLY A 826 -8.14 -22.01 -35.67
N SER A 827 -8.70 -23.21 -35.64
CA SER A 827 -10.14 -23.49 -35.53
C SER A 827 -10.48 -23.85 -34.09
N PHE A 828 -11.35 -23.07 -33.44
CA PHE A 828 -11.72 -23.23 -32.03
C PHE A 828 -13.07 -23.93 -31.89
N TYR A 829 -13.12 -24.95 -31.04
CA TYR A 829 -14.30 -25.77 -30.81
C TYR A 829 -14.69 -25.72 -29.33
N ALA A 830 -15.94 -25.38 -29.02
CA ALA A 830 -16.49 -25.40 -27.66
C ALA A 830 -16.81 -26.83 -27.17
N ASN A 831 -15.88 -27.77 -27.38
CA ASN A 831 -15.94 -29.17 -26.95
C ASN A 831 -14.53 -29.75 -26.82
N ASP A 832 -14.42 -30.97 -26.30
CA ASP A 832 -13.16 -31.69 -26.04
C ASP A 832 -12.72 -32.63 -27.19
N SER A 833 -13.38 -32.55 -28.34
CA SER A 833 -13.28 -33.57 -29.39
C SER A 833 -13.06 -33.01 -30.80
N TRP A 834 -12.70 -31.72 -30.95
CA TRP A 834 -12.56 -31.02 -32.25
C TRP A 834 -13.78 -31.20 -33.18
N THR A 835 -14.96 -31.38 -32.59
CA THR A 835 -16.19 -31.67 -33.34
C THR A 835 -16.88 -30.37 -33.76
N PRO A 836 -17.30 -30.23 -35.04
CA PRO A 836 -18.06 -29.05 -35.48
C PRO A 836 -19.37 -28.86 -34.70
N PRO A 837 -19.89 -27.62 -34.60
CA PRO A 837 -19.46 -26.43 -35.35
C PRO A 837 -18.23 -25.74 -34.76
N ILE A 838 -17.42 -25.15 -35.63
CA ILE A 838 -16.37 -24.20 -35.25
C ILE A 838 -17.03 -23.01 -34.56
N SER A 839 -16.58 -22.67 -33.36
CA SER A 839 -17.07 -21.52 -32.61
C SER A 839 -16.53 -20.22 -33.20
N PHE A 840 -15.22 -20.17 -33.47
CA PHE A 840 -14.61 -19.18 -34.33
C PHE A 840 -13.28 -19.70 -34.91
N ALA A 841 -12.77 -19.06 -35.96
CA ALA A 841 -11.45 -19.32 -36.51
C ALA A 841 -10.60 -18.04 -36.54
N GLN A 842 -9.28 -18.19 -36.37
CA GLN A 842 -8.33 -17.09 -36.48
C GLN A 842 -6.99 -17.53 -37.06
N ILE A 843 -6.23 -16.60 -37.62
CA ILE A 843 -4.86 -16.79 -38.10
C ILE A 843 -3.90 -16.35 -36.99
N ASP A 844 -3.11 -17.30 -36.48
CA ASP A 844 -2.10 -17.07 -35.47
C ASP A 844 -0.71 -16.98 -36.12
N ALA A 845 -0.15 -15.77 -36.16
CA ALA A 845 1.18 -15.50 -36.73
C ALA A 845 2.34 -16.06 -35.88
N ARG A 846 2.10 -16.34 -34.60
CA ARG A 846 3.07 -16.89 -33.64
C ARG A 846 2.48 -18.01 -32.82
N PHE A 847 3.32 -18.96 -32.47
CA PHE A 847 2.95 -20.17 -31.72
C PHE A 847 3.60 -20.22 -30.33
N ASP A 848 3.61 -19.06 -29.66
CA ASP A 848 3.84 -18.93 -28.22
C ASP A 848 2.59 -18.28 -27.63
N MET A 849 1.75 -19.09 -26.97
CA MET A 849 0.40 -18.71 -26.60
C MET A 849 0.18 -18.83 -25.09
N TYR A 850 0.03 -17.67 -24.46
CA TYR A 850 -0.35 -17.57 -23.06
C TYR A 850 -1.75 -16.94 -22.90
N PHE A 851 -2.69 -17.74 -22.42
CA PHE A 851 -4.08 -17.33 -22.20
C PHE A 851 -4.33 -16.97 -20.72
N HIS A 852 -4.22 -15.68 -20.37
CA HIS A 852 -4.74 -15.18 -19.08
C HIS A 852 -6.27 -15.31 -19.01
N VAL A 853 -6.94 -15.04 -20.14
CA VAL A 853 -8.37 -15.23 -20.33
C VAL A 853 -8.52 -16.26 -21.44
N PRO A 854 -9.18 -17.41 -21.18
CA PRO A 854 -9.33 -18.44 -22.20
C PRO A 854 -10.21 -17.92 -23.34
N ALA A 855 -9.89 -18.32 -24.57
CA ALA A 855 -10.63 -17.90 -25.76
C ALA A 855 -12.08 -18.40 -25.78
N LEU A 856 -12.32 -19.57 -25.18
CA LEU A 856 -13.64 -20.16 -24.96
C LEU A 856 -13.76 -20.68 -23.51
N PRO A 857 -14.98 -20.81 -22.97
CA PRO A 857 -15.21 -21.55 -21.73
C PRO A 857 -14.66 -22.98 -21.84
N ARG A 858 -14.03 -23.47 -20.76
CA ARG A 858 -13.50 -24.84 -20.72
C ARG A 858 -14.63 -25.86 -20.49
N PRO A 859 -14.55 -27.08 -21.07
CA PRO A 859 -13.52 -27.54 -21.99
C PRO A 859 -13.69 -26.96 -23.40
N TYR A 860 -12.58 -26.71 -24.09
CA TYR A 860 -12.54 -26.36 -25.50
C TYR A 860 -11.29 -26.98 -26.12
N THR A 861 -11.31 -27.18 -27.43
CA THR A 861 -10.20 -27.72 -28.21
C THR A 861 -9.88 -26.77 -29.35
N VAL A 862 -8.64 -26.81 -29.82
CA VAL A 862 -8.17 -25.99 -30.93
C VAL A 862 -7.37 -26.85 -31.89
N GLU A 863 -7.59 -26.64 -33.19
CA GLU A 863 -6.78 -27.22 -34.25
C GLU A 863 -6.16 -26.12 -35.09
N TRP A 864 -4.83 -26.06 -35.14
CA TRP A 864 -4.10 -25.18 -36.04
C TRP A 864 -3.61 -25.94 -37.26
N THR A 865 -3.84 -25.38 -38.43
CA THR A 865 -3.43 -25.95 -39.72
C THR A 865 -2.73 -24.92 -40.59
N GLY A 866 -1.82 -25.36 -41.45
CA GLY A 866 -1.16 -24.49 -42.42
C GLY A 866 0.05 -25.16 -43.04
N LYS A 867 1.01 -24.34 -43.47
CA LYS A 867 2.28 -24.78 -44.03
C LYS A 867 3.45 -24.25 -43.19
N ILE A 868 4.53 -25.02 -43.10
CA ILE A 868 5.82 -24.57 -42.56
C ILE A 868 6.88 -24.60 -43.66
N ALA A 869 7.64 -23.52 -43.79
CA ALA A 869 8.74 -23.42 -44.75
C ALA A 869 10.03 -23.96 -44.13
N ILE A 870 10.60 -25.01 -44.75
CA ILE A 870 11.86 -25.62 -44.38
C ILE A 870 12.96 -25.03 -45.26
N PRO A 871 13.89 -24.22 -44.70
CA PRO A 871 14.85 -23.45 -45.49
C PRO A 871 15.95 -24.32 -46.12
N GLN A 872 16.27 -25.45 -45.50
CA GLN A 872 17.30 -26.37 -45.98
C GLN A 872 16.89 -27.81 -45.69
N THR A 873 17.23 -28.75 -46.58
CA THR A 873 17.03 -30.17 -46.31
C THR A 873 17.89 -30.61 -45.11
N GLY A 874 17.29 -31.25 -44.11
CA GLY A 874 18.01 -31.67 -42.90
C GLY A 874 17.11 -32.25 -41.81
N ASN A 875 17.72 -32.54 -40.65
CA ASN A 875 17.01 -32.97 -39.46
C ASN A 875 16.63 -31.75 -38.61
N TYR A 876 15.34 -31.61 -38.34
CA TYR A 876 14.76 -30.55 -37.51
C TYR A 876 14.22 -31.15 -36.22
N TYR A 877 14.38 -30.44 -35.11
CA TYR A 877 13.75 -30.78 -33.83
C TYR A 877 12.52 -29.91 -33.64
N PHE A 878 11.40 -30.54 -33.31
CA PHE A 878 10.19 -29.85 -32.90
C PHE A 878 9.87 -30.18 -31.45
N GLY A 879 9.48 -29.16 -30.70
CA GLY A 879 9.10 -29.24 -29.30
C GLY A 879 7.69 -28.74 -29.05
N LEU A 880 6.97 -29.38 -28.13
CA LEU A 880 5.72 -28.88 -27.58
C LEU A 880 5.83 -28.81 -26.05
N GLU A 881 5.43 -27.67 -25.51
CA GLU A 881 5.18 -27.47 -24.08
C GLU A 881 3.80 -26.86 -23.93
N SER A 882 2.92 -27.50 -23.18
CA SER A 882 1.54 -27.07 -23.03
C SER A 882 1.04 -27.31 -21.61
N ILE A 883 0.07 -26.49 -21.19
CA ILE A 883 -0.62 -26.65 -19.89
C ILE A 883 -1.64 -27.80 -19.90
N ASP A 884 -1.82 -28.47 -21.05
CA ASP A 884 -2.69 -29.62 -21.25
C ASP A 884 -2.17 -30.47 -22.43
N GLU A 885 -2.91 -31.49 -22.85
CA GLU A 885 -2.50 -32.38 -23.94
C GLU A 885 -2.33 -31.63 -25.27
N SER A 886 -1.27 -31.92 -26.03
CA SER A 886 -1.11 -31.40 -27.39
C SER A 886 -0.36 -32.36 -28.31
N THR A 887 -0.59 -32.24 -29.61
CA THR A 887 0.07 -33.03 -30.66
C THR A 887 0.48 -32.16 -31.84
N LEU A 888 1.62 -32.48 -32.46
CA LEU A 888 2.12 -31.84 -33.68
C LEU A 888 2.31 -32.92 -34.75
N ASN A 889 1.71 -32.69 -35.91
CA ASN A 889 1.90 -33.48 -37.11
C ASN A 889 2.56 -32.64 -38.21
N ILE A 890 3.48 -33.26 -38.96
CA ILE A 890 4.07 -32.70 -40.18
C ILE A 890 3.85 -33.69 -41.32
N ASP A 891 3.32 -33.23 -42.45
CA ASP A 891 2.94 -34.06 -43.61
C ASP A 891 2.06 -35.27 -43.24
N GLY A 892 1.18 -35.09 -42.25
CA GLY A 892 0.29 -36.13 -41.75
C GLY A 892 0.93 -37.14 -40.79
N GLN A 893 2.25 -37.05 -40.54
CA GLN A 893 2.95 -37.87 -39.54
C GLN A 893 3.00 -37.16 -38.19
N GLU A 894 2.59 -37.84 -37.11
CA GLU A 894 2.78 -37.34 -35.74
C GLU A 894 4.28 -37.27 -35.41
N VAL A 895 4.76 -36.05 -35.16
CA VAL A 895 6.16 -35.78 -34.82
C VAL A 895 6.34 -35.81 -33.31
N VAL A 896 5.49 -35.12 -32.57
CA VAL A 896 5.60 -35.00 -31.11
C VAL A 896 4.23 -34.86 -30.45
N SER A 897 4.12 -35.41 -29.24
CA SER A 897 2.97 -35.29 -28.36
C SER A 897 3.43 -34.88 -26.96
N ALA A 898 2.73 -33.92 -26.38
CA ALA A 898 2.91 -33.48 -25.00
C ALA A 898 1.70 -33.97 -24.19
N GLN A 899 1.96 -34.83 -23.20
CA GLN A 899 0.95 -35.47 -22.36
C GLN A 899 1.10 -35.08 -20.88
N VAL A 900 2.22 -34.43 -20.55
CA VAL A 900 2.55 -33.99 -19.18
C VAL A 900 2.56 -32.46 -19.17
N ARG A 901 1.80 -31.87 -18.24
CA ARG A 901 1.66 -30.42 -18.12
C ARG A 901 3.02 -29.74 -17.89
N ASN A 902 3.25 -28.65 -18.62
CA ASN A 902 4.42 -27.76 -18.49
C ASN A 902 5.76 -28.53 -18.55
N GLN A 903 5.81 -29.53 -19.42
CA GLN A 903 7.02 -30.26 -19.71
C GLN A 903 7.24 -30.27 -21.22
N LEU A 904 8.39 -29.78 -21.64
CA LEU A 904 8.83 -29.81 -23.02
C LEU A 904 9.03 -31.27 -23.49
N SER A 905 8.31 -31.64 -24.55
CA SER A 905 8.46 -32.90 -25.29
C SER A 905 9.05 -32.56 -26.66
N GLU A 906 10.16 -33.20 -27.06
CA GLU A 906 10.83 -32.90 -28.33
C GLU A 906 11.20 -34.16 -29.11
N LYS A 907 11.07 -34.11 -30.44
CA LYS A 907 11.49 -35.20 -31.35
C LYS A 907 12.05 -34.66 -32.66
N PRO A 908 13.06 -35.34 -33.26
CA PRO A 908 13.58 -34.98 -34.57
C PRO A 908 12.75 -35.57 -35.72
N ILE A 909 12.72 -34.86 -36.85
CA ILE A 909 12.19 -35.33 -38.14
C ILE A 909 13.09 -34.84 -39.29
N ALA A 910 13.31 -35.68 -40.30
CA ALA A 910 14.02 -35.30 -41.51
C ALA A 910 13.04 -34.63 -42.49
N LEU A 911 13.34 -33.40 -42.92
CA LEU A 911 12.50 -32.64 -43.84
C LEU A 911 13.30 -32.18 -45.06
N ALA A 912 12.63 -32.12 -46.20
CA ALA A 912 13.19 -31.57 -47.43
C ALA A 912 13.09 -30.04 -47.42
N GLN A 913 13.86 -29.37 -48.27
CA GLN A 913 13.67 -27.94 -48.48
C GLN A 913 12.34 -27.68 -49.18
N GLY A 914 11.50 -26.79 -48.65
CA GLY A 914 10.19 -26.47 -49.22
C GLY A 914 9.08 -26.25 -48.19
N LEU A 915 7.83 -26.26 -48.65
CA LEU A 915 6.66 -26.14 -47.79
C LEU A 915 6.15 -27.53 -47.39
N HIS A 916 5.93 -27.71 -46.09
CA HIS A 916 5.39 -28.94 -45.50
C HIS A 916 4.07 -28.65 -44.80
N ASP A 917 3.14 -29.60 -44.80
CA ASP A 917 1.88 -29.47 -44.05
C ASP A 917 2.17 -29.53 -42.56
N ILE A 918 1.59 -28.62 -41.78
CA ILE A 918 1.70 -28.61 -40.33
C ILE A 918 0.31 -28.61 -39.71
N ARG A 919 0.11 -29.47 -38.71
CA ARG A 919 -1.13 -29.54 -37.92
C ARG A 919 -0.83 -29.70 -36.44
N ILE A 920 -1.34 -28.78 -35.63
CA ILE A 920 -1.21 -28.81 -34.17
C ILE A 920 -2.60 -28.95 -33.56
N ARG A 921 -2.77 -29.84 -32.58
CA ARG A 921 -3.99 -29.95 -31.78
C ARG A 921 -3.67 -29.73 -30.31
N TYR A 922 -4.53 -28.97 -29.64
CA TYR A 922 -4.52 -28.70 -28.20
C TYR A 922 -5.93 -28.87 -27.64
#